data_AF-H1PRS4-F1
#
_entry.id   AF-H1PRS4-F1
#
_cell.length_a   1.000
_cell.length_b   1.000
_cell.length_c   1.000
_cell.angle_alpha   90.00
_cell.angle_beta   90.00
_cell.angle_gamma   90.00
#
_symmetry.space_group_name_H-M   'P 1'
#
loop_
_entity.id
_entity.type
_entity.pdbx_description
1 polymer ?
#
loop_
_entity_poly.entity_id
_entity_poly.type
_entity_poly.pdbx_seq_one_letter_code
_entity_poly.pdbx_strand_id
1 'polypeptide(L)'
;MKIEVKVLNSIRLTKLLIAASRWLSKYADVLNDLNVYPVPDGDTGTNMSMTLQAVENELIKMNHEPSMKELADRVSEAVLLGARGNSGTILSQIIQGFLNGVRDKEEITVDDTIQAFVLAKEKAYQAVSEPVEGTMLTVIRRVAEEAVAYKGDKDDFILFLVHLKNVAYEAVENTPNQLPKLKEAGVVDAGGKGIFYVLEGFEKSVTDPEMLKDLERIVKSRAKRKERLENTTQVIEDIKFKYCTEFIIESGSFDLEEYKGKISPLGDSLVCAQTAKKTKTHIHTNHPGQILEIAGVLGNLNNIKIENMEIQHQNLLISENEAYQMESTEKVFVRSENAEPVAFYAIVDNKELGNLFLDDGAAAVLIGGQTQNPSVADIEDGLKRISAEKVVILPNNKNIIAAAKIAAERSNKEIMVLETKSMLEGHYVIKNKDEKIEEILKQTARNYSIEITKAVRNTKVDEIQIEEGNYIALVNGKIKAKSKDLSSLIKEVYKTYINENTLNIFAVIGDGSTEEADETLKETNGLRYNEFRANQGNYPYYIYIENRDPDMPEVAIVTDSTSDLTKEFIGDLSINIIPLKIKLNDNYYRDGIDISKREFWKRLLTENVAPKTSQPSPAEFKELYERLFNKGYKKIISIHISSRLSGTQQAARVAKGMLNRADDIAIIDSKAVTLVLGHQVLEAARMVKAGAKYETILERLDEMQEKMKLYFVVNDLSFLEKGGRIGRASSVIGGLLKVKPILKLENGEVTIEAKTFGDRGAFSYMDKLIRTESKKNSIILYTAWGGTNKELSKADAIKNMCDNSKKVEYRGRFEIGATIGSHSGPVFGFGMMSKIR
;
A
#
# COMPACT_ATOMS: atom_id res chain seq x y z
N MET A 1 56.69 11.92 -10.78
CA MET A 1 55.94 11.58 -12.00
C MET A 1 54.53 12.12 -11.83
N LYS A 2 54.07 13.06 -12.66
CA LYS A 2 52.63 13.34 -12.76
C LYS A 2 51.99 12.09 -13.37
N ILE A 3 51.02 11.49 -12.69
CA ILE A 3 50.25 10.37 -13.22
C ILE A 3 49.28 10.98 -14.23
N GLU A 4 49.47 10.73 -15.52
CA GLU A 4 48.53 11.14 -16.57
C GLU A 4 47.64 9.95 -16.94
N VAL A 5 46.32 10.14 -16.83
CA VAL A 5 45.31 9.14 -17.20
C VAL A 5 44.58 9.66 -18.45
N LYS A 6 44.80 9.04 -19.60
CA LYS A 6 44.17 9.45 -20.88
C LYS A 6 42.78 8.88 -21.10
N VAL A 7 42.54 7.65 -20.62
CA VAL A 7 41.31 6.89 -20.84
C VAL A 7 40.94 6.06 -19.61
N LEU A 8 39.65 5.78 -19.43
CA LEU A 8 39.17 4.80 -18.44
C LEU A 8 38.83 3.48 -19.13
N ASN A 9 39.49 2.40 -18.70
CA ASN A 9 39.07 1.04 -19.01
C ASN A 9 38.20 0.47 -17.87
N SER A 10 37.68 -0.75 -18.04
CA SER A 10 36.79 -1.39 -17.06
C SER A 10 37.40 -1.52 -15.66
N ILE A 11 38.71 -1.78 -15.58
CA ILE A 11 39.44 -1.88 -14.30
C ILE A 11 39.49 -0.54 -13.59
N ARG A 12 39.81 0.55 -14.32
CA ARG A 12 39.82 1.90 -13.75
C ARG A 12 38.43 2.32 -13.30
N LEU A 13 37.40 2.06 -14.10
CA LEU A 13 36.02 2.37 -13.72
C LEU A 13 35.57 1.58 -12.48
N THR A 14 35.96 0.31 -12.36
CA THR A 14 35.72 -0.50 -11.16
C THR A 14 36.33 0.14 -9.91
N LYS A 15 37.57 0.65 -10.00
CA LYS A 15 38.23 1.36 -8.90
C LYS A 15 37.49 2.65 -8.53
N LEU A 16 37.04 3.42 -9.52
CA LEU A 16 36.25 4.64 -9.29
C LEU A 16 34.97 4.30 -8.50
N LEU A 17 34.22 3.27 -8.92
CA LEU A 17 32.96 2.88 -8.28
C LEU A 17 33.16 2.40 -6.83
N ILE A 18 34.19 1.59 -6.56
CA ILE A 18 34.55 1.16 -5.20
C ILE A 18 34.95 2.36 -4.34
N ALA A 19 35.74 3.29 -4.89
CA ALA A 19 36.15 4.49 -4.18
C ALA A 19 34.96 5.39 -3.84
N ALA A 20 34.03 5.58 -4.77
CA ALA A 20 32.80 6.32 -4.52
C ALA A 20 31.93 5.67 -3.43
N SER A 21 31.76 4.34 -3.45
CA SER A 21 31.06 3.59 -2.39
C SER A 21 31.64 3.89 -1.01
N ARG A 22 32.94 3.67 -0.85
CA ARG A 22 33.64 3.87 0.43
C ARG A 22 33.62 5.31 0.91
N TRP A 23 33.83 6.24 -0.02
CA TRP A 23 33.83 7.66 0.32
C TRP A 23 32.44 8.13 0.75
N LEU A 24 31.40 7.71 0.03
CA LEU A 24 30.03 8.02 0.40
C LEU A 24 29.65 7.40 1.76
N SER A 25 30.03 6.14 2.03
CA SER A 25 29.82 5.49 3.33
C SER A 25 30.51 6.23 4.47
N LYS A 26 31.74 6.73 4.26
CA LYS A 26 32.47 7.52 5.27
C LYS A 26 31.73 8.79 5.70
N TYR A 27 30.95 9.39 4.80
CA TYR A 27 30.20 10.62 5.05
C TYR A 27 28.69 10.40 5.19
N ALA A 28 28.22 9.15 5.33
CA ALA A 28 26.80 8.84 5.43
C ALA A 28 26.12 9.58 6.59
N ASP A 29 26.74 9.60 7.78
CA ASP A 29 26.20 10.32 8.94
C ASP A 29 26.14 11.83 8.72
N VAL A 30 27.14 12.40 8.05
CA VAL A 30 27.14 13.82 7.67
C VAL A 30 25.97 14.14 6.73
N LEU A 31 25.65 13.24 5.79
CA LEU A 31 24.49 13.40 4.90
C LEU A 31 23.16 13.27 5.65
N ASN A 32 23.08 12.37 6.64
CA ASN A 32 21.92 12.23 7.51
C ASN A 32 21.71 13.51 8.35
N ASP A 33 22.81 14.13 8.81
CA ASP A 33 22.81 15.40 9.54
C ASP A 33 22.39 16.60 8.68
N LEU A 34 22.51 16.53 7.36
CA LEU A 34 22.02 17.58 6.45
C LEU A 34 20.50 17.52 6.21
N ASN A 35 19.80 16.47 6.64
CA ASN A 35 18.36 16.36 6.42
C ASN A 35 17.59 17.46 7.18
N VAL A 36 16.81 18.28 6.47
CA VAL A 36 16.09 19.42 7.06
C VAL A 36 14.85 19.02 7.86
N TYR A 37 14.37 17.79 7.71
CA TYR A 37 13.19 17.30 8.40
C TYR A 37 13.54 16.90 9.85
N PRO A 38 12.80 17.37 10.87
CA PRO A 38 13.16 17.15 12.28
C PRO A 38 12.81 15.76 12.81
N VAL A 39 12.37 14.85 11.96
CA VAL A 39 12.01 13.46 12.32
C VAL A 39 13.29 12.61 12.45
N PRO A 40 13.26 11.54 13.26
CA PRO A 40 14.42 10.67 13.47
C PRO A 40 14.81 9.82 12.24
N ASP A 41 14.12 9.96 11.11
CA ASP A 41 14.32 9.18 9.89
C ASP A 41 15.40 9.78 8.96
N GLY A 42 16.44 10.39 9.56
CA GLY A 42 17.59 10.93 8.83
C GLY A 42 18.35 9.83 8.11
N ASP A 43 17.87 9.40 6.94
CA ASP A 43 18.30 8.17 6.28
C ASP A 43 18.89 8.40 4.89
N THR A 44 19.04 9.65 4.46
CA THR A 44 19.50 9.98 3.10
C THR A 44 20.90 9.42 2.83
N GLY A 45 21.85 9.63 3.74
CA GLY A 45 23.20 9.06 3.65
C GLY A 45 23.20 7.55 3.78
N THR A 46 22.41 7.00 4.70
CA THR A 46 22.26 5.54 4.88
C THR A 46 21.73 4.87 3.61
N ASN A 47 20.67 5.38 3.02
CA ASN A 47 20.06 4.88 1.79
C ASN A 47 21.03 4.94 0.59
N MET A 48 21.68 6.08 0.39
CA MET A 48 22.62 6.25 -0.73
C MET A 48 23.87 5.38 -0.56
N SER A 49 24.42 5.28 0.66
CA SER A 49 25.60 4.45 0.94
C SER A 49 25.29 2.96 0.78
N MET A 50 24.17 2.46 1.32
CA MET A 50 23.75 1.07 1.12
C MET A 50 23.50 0.73 -0.36
N THR A 51 22.99 1.68 -1.14
CA THR A 51 22.81 1.52 -2.59
C THR A 51 24.15 1.31 -3.31
N LEU A 52 25.20 2.06 -2.96
CA LEU A 52 26.54 1.87 -3.54
C LEU A 52 27.30 0.69 -2.96
N GLN A 53 27.07 0.33 -1.70
CA GLN A 53 27.64 -0.86 -1.09
C GLN A 53 27.19 -2.13 -1.82
N ALA A 54 25.95 -2.18 -2.32
CA ALA A 54 25.48 -3.26 -3.18
C ALA A 54 26.34 -3.40 -4.45
N VAL A 55 26.75 -2.28 -5.05
CA VAL A 55 27.68 -2.25 -6.18
C VAL A 55 29.07 -2.73 -5.78
N GLU A 56 29.64 -2.21 -4.70
CA GLU A 56 30.96 -2.63 -4.20
C GLU A 56 30.99 -4.15 -3.94
N ASN A 57 29.96 -4.68 -3.29
CA ASN A 57 29.82 -6.11 -3.01
C ASN A 57 29.79 -6.95 -4.29
N GLU A 58 29.06 -6.53 -5.32
CA GLU A 58 29.05 -7.23 -6.61
C GLU A 58 30.42 -7.15 -7.30
N LEU A 59 31.05 -5.98 -7.27
CA LEU A 59 32.37 -5.78 -7.87
C LEU A 59 33.47 -6.57 -7.16
N ILE A 60 33.40 -6.76 -5.84
CA ILE A 60 34.36 -7.55 -5.05
C ILE A 60 34.23 -9.05 -5.35
N LYS A 61 33.02 -9.54 -5.61
CA LYS A 61 32.75 -10.94 -5.97
C LYS A 61 33.32 -11.34 -7.34
N MET A 62 33.61 -10.39 -8.22
CA MET A 62 34.18 -10.67 -9.53
C MET A 62 35.60 -11.24 -9.41
N ASN A 63 35.78 -12.47 -9.92
CA ASN A 63 37.04 -13.20 -9.87
C ASN A 63 37.90 -13.02 -11.14
N HIS A 64 37.45 -12.21 -12.10
CA HIS A 64 38.16 -11.90 -13.34
C HIS A 64 38.04 -10.40 -13.67
N GLU A 65 38.82 -9.94 -14.64
CA GLU A 65 38.71 -8.58 -15.17
C GLU A 65 37.51 -8.51 -16.13
N PRO A 66 36.45 -7.75 -15.81
CA PRO A 66 35.25 -7.72 -16.63
C PRO A 66 35.48 -6.90 -17.90
N SER A 67 34.78 -7.28 -18.98
CA SER A 67 34.58 -6.36 -20.11
C SER A 67 33.77 -5.14 -19.66
N MET A 68 33.84 -4.02 -20.38
CA MET A 68 33.02 -2.83 -20.05
C MET A 68 31.51 -3.15 -20.06
N LYS A 69 31.08 -3.97 -21.02
CA LYS A 69 29.69 -4.44 -21.11
C LYS A 69 29.27 -5.26 -19.90
N GLU A 70 30.10 -6.23 -19.51
CA GLU A 70 29.85 -7.05 -18.31
C GLU A 70 29.83 -6.20 -17.03
N LEU A 71 30.79 -5.27 -16.90
CA LEU A 71 30.84 -4.33 -15.79
C LEU A 71 29.57 -3.48 -15.72
N ALA A 72 29.17 -2.88 -16.85
CA ALA A 72 27.99 -2.04 -16.94
C ALA A 72 26.71 -2.83 -16.59
N ASP A 73 26.56 -4.05 -17.09
CA ASP A 73 25.41 -4.91 -16.79
C ASP A 73 25.32 -5.28 -15.30
N ARG A 74 26.44 -5.75 -14.74
CA ARG A 74 26.52 -6.18 -13.34
C ARG A 74 26.31 -5.04 -12.37
N VAL A 75 26.92 -3.89 -12.62
CA VAL A 75 26.75 -2.70 -11.78
C VAL A 75 25.33 -2.14 -11.92
N SER A 76 24.77 -2.12 -13.14
CA SER A 76 23.40 -1.64 -13.35
C SER A 76 22.39 -2.48 -12.58
N GLU A 77 22.54 -3.81 -12.59
CA GLU A 77 21.67 -4.71 -11.84
C GLU A 77 21.89 -4.55 -10.32
N ALA A 78 23.14 -4.52 -9.85
CA ALA A 78 23.46 -4.41 -8.43
C ALA A 78 22.97 -3.09 -7.82
N VAL A 79 23.17 -1.95 -8.51
CA VAL A 79 22.73 -0.65 -8.02
C VAL A 79 21.20 -0.52 -8.03
N LEU A 80 20.52 -1.17 -8.98
CA LEU A 80 19.06 -1.19 -9.05
C LEU A 80 18.47 -2.02 -7.91
N LEU A 81 18.96 -3.25 -7.73
CA LEU A 81 18.50 -4.17 -6.70
C LEU A 81 18.80 -3.63 -5.29
N GLY A 82 19.93 -2.95 -5.13
CA GLY A 82 20.33 -2.31 -3.88
C GLY A 82 19.67 -0.95 -3.60
N ALA A 83 18.92 -0.39 -4.55
CA ALA A 83 18.32 0.94 -4.41
C ALA A 83 17.34 0.97 -3.22
N ARG A 84 17.52 1.98 -2.35
CA ARG A 84 16.70 2.23 -1.15
C ARG A 84 16.32 3.69 -1.05
N GLY A 85 15.08 3.95 -0.63
CA GLY A 85 14.57 5.31 -0.46
C GLY A 85 14.58 6.13 -1.76
N ASN A 86 14.17 7.40 -1.67
CA ASN A 86 14.16 8.28 -2.84
C ASN A 86 15.58 8.60 -3.33
N SER A 87 16.50 8.97 -2.42
CA SER A 87 17.87 9.36 -2.78
C SER A 87 18.69 8.20 -3.36
N GLY A 88 18.55 6.99 -2.81
CA GLY A 88 19.22 5.80 -3.37
C GLY A 88 18.60 5.38 -4.71
N THR A 89 17.28 5.48 -4.87
CA THR A 89 16.63 5.22 -6.17
C THR A 89 17.12 6.19 -7.25
N ILE A 90 17.15 7.50 -6.99
CA ILE A 90 17.66 8.48 -7.97
C ILE A 90 19.15 8.24 -8.26
N LEU A 91 19.96 7.95 -7.25
CA LEU A 91 21.37 7.60 -7.44
C LEU A 91 21.55 6.37 -8.34
N SER A 92 20.72 5.34 -8.18
CA SER A 92 20.74 4.15 -9.04
C SER A 92 20.47 4.50 -10.51
N GLN A 93 19.57 5.45 -10.76
CA GLN A 93 19.20 5.89 -12.11
C GLN A 93 20.29 6.75 -12.75
N ILE A 94 20.94 7.62 -11.97
CA ILE A 94 22.12 8.38 -12.39
C ILE A 94 23.22 7.42 -12.86
N ILE A 95 23.54 6.40 -12.04
CA ILE A 95 24.60 5.44 -12.35
C ILE A 95 24.25 4.61 -13.57
N GLN A 96 23.02 4.12 -13.69
CA GLN A 96 22.60 3.39 -14.89
C GLN A 96 22.63 4.25 -16.16
N GLY A 97 22.26 5.53 -16.06
CA GLY A 97 22.32 6.46 -17.20
C GLY A 97 23.77 6.69 -17.64
N PHE A 98 24.67 6.85 -16.68
CA PHE A 98 26.11 6.91 -16.94
C PHE A 98 26.63 5.63 -17.62
N LEU A 99 26.31 4.46 -17.06
CA LEU A 99 26.77 3.16 -17.58
C LEU A 99 26.25 2.88 -18.99
N ASN A 100 25.02 3.29 -19.31
CA ASN A 100 24.47 3.19 -20.66
C ASN A 100 25.28 3.97 -21.70
N GLY A 101 25.88 5.11 -21.32
CA GLY A 101 26.73 5.90 -22.20
C GLY A 101 28.08 5.25 -22.53
N VAL A 102 28.54 4.31 -21.69
CA VAL A 102 29.89 3.72 -21.80
C VAL A 102 29.90 2.22 -22.06
N ARG A 103 28.75 1.54 -21.94
CA ARG A 103 28.59 0.08 -21.99
C ARG A 103 29.28 -0.60 -23.18
N ASP A 104 29.16 -0.01 -24.37
CA ASP A 104 29.65 -0.60 -25.63
C ASP A 104 31.06 -0.12 -26.01
N LYS A 105 31.81 0.48 -25.07
CA LYS A 105 33.16 1.00 -25.27
C LYS A 105 34.20 0.10 -24.60
N GLU A 106 35.36 -0.11 -25.22
CA GLU A 106 36.48 -0.81 -24.57
C GLU A 106 37.28 0.14 -23.66
N GLU A 107 37.54 1.35 -24.15
CA GLU A 107 38.15 2.45 -23.43
C GLU A 107 37.26 3.69 -23.55
N ILE A 108 37.13 4.45 -22.45
CA ILE A 108 36.26 5.61 -22.35
C ILE A 108 37.13 6.87 -22.32
N THR A 109 36.92 7.76 -23.28
CA THR A 109 37.54 9.08 -23.34
C THR A 109 36.77 10.12 -22.50
N VAL A 110 37.32 11.33 -22.36
CA VAL A 110 36.58 12.45 -21.75
C VAL A 110 35.28 12.72 -22.51
N ASP A 111 35.29 12.67 -23.85
CA ASP A 111 34.08 12.91 -24.66
C ASP A 111 33.00 11.84 -24.46
N ASP A 112 33.40 10.56 -24.34
CA ASP A 112 32.45 9.50 -24.00
C ASP A 112 31.86 9.71 -22.58
N THR A 113 32.67 10.19 -21.64
CA THR A 113 32.24 10.48 -20.27
C THR A 113 31.29 11.68 -20.20
N ILE A 114 31.50 12.71 -21.02
CA ILE A 114 30.57 13.83 -21.18
C ILE A 114 29.19 13.31 -21.61
N GLN A 115 29.15 12.46 -22.64
CA GLN A 115 27.90 11.88 -23.11
C GLN A 115 27.23 11.00 -22.04
N ALA A 116 28.02 10.26 -21.26
CA ALA A 116 27.53 9.47 -20.14
C ALA A 116 26.85 10.33 -19.06
N PHE A 117 27.39 11.50 -18.71
CA PHE A 117 26.74 12.41 -17.76
C PHE A 117 25.46 13.05 -18.32
N VAL A 118 25.38 13.31 -19.63
CA VAL A 118 24.13 13.76 -20.27
C VAL A 118 23.02 12.71 -20.10
N LEU A 119 23.34 11.44 -20.36
CA LEU A 119 22.40 10.32 -20.18
C LEU A 119 22.06 10.09 -18.71
N ALA A 120 23.03 10.25 -17.80
CA ALA A 120 22.81 10.19 -16.35
C ALA A 120 21.78 11.23 -15.88
N LYS A 121 21.92 12.49 -16.34
CA LYS A 121 20.95 13.56 -16.09
C LYS A 121 19.57 13.18 -16.66
N GLU A 122 19.48 12.78 -17.92
CA GLU A 122 18.19 12.45 -18.55
C GLU A 122 17.46 11.34 -17.80
N LYS A 123 18.16 10.26 -17.44
CA LYS A 123 17.59 9.14 -16.71
C LYS A 123 17.17 9.51 -15.28
N ALA A 124 17.93 10.37 -14.60
CA ALA A 124 17.58 10.87 -13.28
C ALA A 124 16.28 11.70 -13.27
N TYR A 125 16.09 12.58 -14.26
CA TYR A 125 14.87 13.38 -14.39
C TYR A 125 13.66 12.54 -14.80
N GLN A 126 13.85 11.52 -15.64
CA GLN A 126 12.78 10.59 -16.04
C GLN A 126 12.29 9.70 -14.88
N ALA A 127 13.15 9.42 -13.90
CA ALA A 127 12.84 8.57 -12.76
C ALA A 127 11.95 9.23 -11.70
N VAL A 128 11.73 10.54 -11.78
CA VAL A 128 10.98 11.31 -10.78
C VAL A 128 9.76 11.94 -11.45
N SER A 129 8.56 11.63 -10.96
CA SER A 129 7.31 12.17 -11.52
C SER A 129 7.22 13.69 -11.42
N GLU A 130 7.71 14.26 -10.32
CA GLU A 130 7.72 15.70 -10.05
C GLU A 130 9.15 16.15 -9.68
N PRO A 131 10.00 16.46 -10.67
CA PRO A 131 11.39 16.86 -10.41
C PRO A 131 11.46 18.24 -9.73
N VAL A 132 12.30 18.35 -8.71
CA VAL A 132 12.47 19.56 -7.89
C VAL A 132 13.89 20.08 -8.02
N GLU A 133 14.07 21.31 -8.50
CA GLU A 133 15.37 22.00 -8.51
C GLU A 133 15.80 22.43 -7.10
N GLY A 134 17.11 22.61 -6.91
CA GLY A 134 17.76 22.75 -5.60
C GLY A 134 18.01 21.43 -4.89
N THR A 135 17.86 20.31 -5.59
CA THR A 135 18.15 18.95 -5.08
C THR A 135 19.31 18.30 -5.84
N MET A 136 19.60 17.02 -5.58
CA MET A 136 20.54 16.21 -6.34
C MET A 136 20.32 16.26 -7.87
N LEU A 137 19.08 16.49 -8.33
CA LEU A 137 18.76 16.67 -9.75
C LEU A 137 19.46 17.89 -10.36
N THR A 138 19.48 19.02 -9.62
CA THR A 138 20.22 20.21 -10.04
C THR A 138 21.72 19.93 -10.10
N VAL A 139 22.25 19.22 -9.11
CA VAL A 139 23.69 18.93 -9.05
C VAL A 139 24.10 18.08 -10.27
N ILE A 140 23.39 16.99 -10.57
CA ILE A 140 23.70 16.18 -11.75
C ILE A 140 23.47 16.94 -13.07
N ARG A 141 22.46 17.82 -13.14
CA ARG A 141 22.24 18.69 -14.29
C ARG A 141 23.41 19.65 -14.51
N ARG A 142 23.85 20.35 -13.46
CA ARG A 142 25.00 21.27 -13.51
C ARG A 142 26.27 20.53 -13.91
N VAL A 143 26.52 19.35 -13.34
CA VAL A 143 27.65 18.49 -13.72
C VAL A 143 27.59 18.14 -15.20
N ALA A 144 26.43 17.75 -15.75
CA ALA A 144 26.29 17.41 -17.15
C ALA A 144 26.46 18.63 -18.08
N GLU A 145 25.89 19.79 -17.72
CA GLU A 145 26.03 21.04 -18.49
C GLU A 145 27.48 21.52 -18.55
N GLU A 146 28.18 21.53 -17.42
CA GLU A 146 29.59 21.97 -17.36
C GLU A 146 30.54 20.93 -17.95
N ALA A 147 30.21 19.64 -17.89
CA ALA A 147 30.94 18.59 -18.62
C ALA A 147 30.92 18.88 -20.13
N VAL A 148 29.77 19.23 -20.70
CA VAL A 148 29.64 19.61 -22.12
C VAL A 148 30.41 20.89 -22.43
N ALA A 149 30.44 21.85 -21.49
CA ALA A 149 31.16 23.11 -21.64
C ALA A 149 32.68 23.00 -21.37
N TYR A 150 33.20 21.81 -21.03
CA TYR A 150 34.60 21.63 -20.65
C TYR A 150 35.56 21.94 -21.80
N LYS A 151 36.45 22.92 -21.59
CA LYS A 151 37.47 23.37 -22.55
C LYS A 151 38.91 23.01 -22.11
N GLY A 152 39.06 22.23 -21.05
CA GLY A 152 40.36 21.80 -20.55
C GLY A 152 40.99 20.70 -21.40
N ASP A 153 42.11 20.17 -20.94
CA ASP A 153 42.81 19.09 -21.63
C ASP A 153 42.00 17.78 -21.55
N LYS A 154 41.54 17.30 -22.72
CA LYS A 154 40.76 16.06 -22.83
C LYS A 154 41.62 14.79 -22.74
N ASP A 155 42.95 14.93 -22.78
CA ASP A 155 43.89 13.84 -22.53
C ASP A 155 44.25 13.69 -21.03
N ASP A 156 43.78 14.60 -20.17
CA ASP A 156 43.99 14.52 -18.71
C ASP A 156 42.66 14.28 -17.98
N PHE A 157 42.33 13.02 -17.80
CA PHE A 157 41.11 12.60 -17.12
C PHE A 157 41.06 13.04 -15.65
N ILE A 158 42.22 13.25 -15.00
CA ILE A 158 42.28 13.71 -13.61
C ILE A 158 41.81 15.17 -13.54
N LEU A 159 42.29 16.03 -14.45
CA LEU A 159 41.84 17.42 -14.53
C LEU A 159 40.34 17.53 -14.82
N PHE A 160 39.81 16.62 -15.64
CA PHE A 160 38.37 16.55 -15.90
C PHE A 160 37.57 16.17 -14.65
N LEU A 161 37.98 15.12 -13.90
CA LEU A 161 37.32 14.72 -12.64
C LEU A 161 37.37 15.83 -11.58
N VAL A 162 38.51 16.52 -11.46
CA VAL A 162 38.66 17.66 -10.53
C VAL A 162 37.69 18.79 -10.90
N HIS A 163 37.54 19.09 -12.19
CA HIS A 163 36.58 20.08 -12.66
C HIS A 163 35.14 19.70 -12.30
N LEU A 164 34.71 18.47 -12.60
CA LEU A 164 33.35 18.01 -12.30
C LEU A 164 33.04 18.02 -10.80
N LYS A 165 33.98 17.58 -9.97
CA LYS A 165 33.85 17.63 -8.51
C LYS A 165 33.66 19.07 -8.02
N ASN A 166 34.42 20.03 -8.54
CA ASN A 166 34.30 21.44 -8.15
C ASN A 166 32.95 22.03 -8.59
N VAL A 167 32.48 21.70 -9.80
CA VAL A 167 31.14 22.08 -10.27
C VAL A 167 30.05 21.51 -9.36
N ALA A 168 30.16 20.23 -8.99
CA ALA A 168 29.22 19.61 -8.06
C ALA A 168 29.23 20.30 -6.70
N TYR A 169 30.41 20.65 -6.17
CA TYR A 169 30.53 21.42 -4.93
C TYR A 169 29.82 22.77 -5.03
N GLU A 170 30.11 23.57 -6.06
CA GLU A 170 29.47 24.87 -6.28
C GLU A 170 27.95 24.75 -6.43
N ALA A 171 27.48 23.74 -7.17
CA ALA A 171 26.05 23.47 -7.32
C ALA A 171 25.38 23.15 -5.97
N VAL A 172 26.04 22.34 -5.13
CA VAL A 172 25.57 22.00 -3.78
C VAL A 172 25.50 23.23 -2.88
N GLU A 173 26.55 24.05 -2.85
CA GLU A 173 26.58 25.28 -2.04
C GLU A 173 25.52 26.29 -2.48
N ASN A 174 25.06 26.23 -3.73
CA ASN A 174 23.99 27.08 -4.25
C ASN A 174 22.56 26.50 -4.05
N THR A 175 22.41 25.26 -3.59
CA THR A 175 21.08 24.66 -3.34
C THR A 175 20.20 25.47 -2.37
N PRO A 176 20.73 26.14 -1.32
CA PRO A 176 19.91 27.00 -0.46
C PRO A 176 19.32 28.22 -1.18
N ASN A 177 19.94 28.70 -2.26
CA ASN A 177 19.39 29.81 -3.05
C ASN A 177 18.24 29.37 -3.97
N GLN A 178 18.05 28.07 -4.15
CA GLN A 178 17.05 27.49 -5.06
C GLN A 178 15.86 26.90 -4.29
N LEU A 179 16.08 26.42 -3.07
CA LEU A 179 15.03 25.90 -2.19
C LEU A 179 14.94 26.69 -0.89
N PRO A 180 13.83 27.43 -0.66
CA PRO A 180 13.63 28.20 0.57
C PRO A 180 13.80 27.37 1.85
N LYS A 181 13.35 26.12 1.85
CA LYS A 181 13.46 25.22 3.02
C LYS A 181 14.90 24.94 3.45
N LEU A 182 15.81 24.81 2.47
CA LEU A 182 17.24 24.62 2.76
C LEU A 182 17.85 25.91 3.33
N LYS A 183 17.47 27.07 2.76
CA LYS A 183 17.90 28.40 3.24
C LYS A 183 17.49 28.66 4.69
N GLU A 184 16.25 28.32 5.04
CA GLU A 184 15.70 28.50 6.38
C GLU A 184 16.37 27.59 7.40
N ALA A 185 16.71 26.36 7.01
CA ALA A 185 17.43 25.41 7.85
C ALA A 185 18.94 25.68 7.92
N GLY A 186 19.48 26.55 7.04
CA GLY A 186 20.91 26.88 7.00
C GLY A 186 21.81 25.73 6.53
N VAL A 187 21.27 24.78 5.76
CA VAL A 187 21.99 23.60 5.26
C VAL A 187 21.84 23.49 3.74
N VAL A 188 22.70 22.69 3.12
CA VAL A 188 22.64 22.33 1.69
C VAL A 188 21.84 21.05 1.48
N ASP A 189 21.49 20.73 0.23
CA ASP A 189 20.81 19.48 -0.10
C ASP A 189 21.68 18.25 0.21
N ALA A 190 21.17 17.33 1.03
CA ALA A 190 21.87 16.11 1.41
C ALA A 190 22.11 15.18 0.20
N GLY A 191 21.13 15.01 -0.68
CA GLY A 191 21.28 14.18 -1.88
C GLY A 191 22.34 14.74 -2.84
N GLY A 192 22.32 16.06 -3.06
CA GLY A 192 23.31 16.78 -3.85
C GLY A 192 24.71 16.67 -3.25
N LYS A 193 24.86 16.84 -1.94
CA LYS A 193 26.14 16.61 -1.25
C LYS A 193 26.62 15.16 -1.40
N GLY A 194 25.70 14.21 -1.45
CA GLY A 194 26.00 12.81 -1.78
C GLY A 194 26.60 12.65 -3.19
N ILE A 195 26.05 13.32 -4.21
CA ILE A 195 26.63 13.33 -5.57
C ILE A 195 28.04 13.95 -5.58
N PHE A 196 28.24 15.04 -4.82
CA PHE A 196 29.57 15.60 -4.62
C PHE A 196 30.53 14.57 -4.02
N TYR A 197 30.14 13.83 -2.97
CA TYR A 197 30.99 12.79 -2.37
C TYR A 197 31.28 11.62 -3.31
N VAL A 198 30.35 11.27 -4.21
CA VAL A 198 30.62 10.27 -5.26
C VAL A 198 31.74 10.75 -6.20
N LEU A 199 31.66 11.99 -6.69
CA LEU A 199 32.68 12.58 -7.57
C LEU A 199 34.00 12.85 -6.85
N GLU A 200 33.95 13.22 -5.57
CA GLU A 200 35.14 13.34 -4.73
C GLU A 200 35.81 11.98 -4.53
N GLY A 201 35.04 10.90 -4.31
CA GLY A 201 35.57 9.55 -4.27
C GLY A 201 36.28 9.15 -5.57
N PHE A 202 35.74 9.54 -6.73
CA PHE A 202 36.41 9.33 -8.02
C PHE A 202 37.76 10.05 -8.08
N GLU A 203 37.84 11.31 -7.66
CA GLU A 203 39.09 12.07 -7.61
C GLU A 203 40.09 11.46 -6.63
N LYS A 204 39.66 11.09 -5.42
CA LYS A 204 40.53 10.49 -4.40
C LYS A 204 41.10 9.15 -4.82
N SER A 205 40.40 8.38 -5.64
CA SER A 205 40.90 7.10 -6.15
C SER A 205 42.16 7.22 -7.02
N VAL A 206 42.46 8.42 -7.52
CA VAL A 206 43.63 8.71 -8.37
C VAL A 206 44.63 9.67 -7.73
N THR A 207 44.24 10.41 -6.68
CA THR A 207 45.10 11.39 -6.00
C THR A 207 45.48 11.03 -4.57
N ASP A 208 44.72 10.19 -3.87
CA ASP A 208 44.95 9.85 -2.46
C ASP A 208 45.86 8.60 -2.31
N PRO A 209 47.06 8.74 -1.73
CA PRO A 209 48.01 7.63 -1.59
C PRO A 209 47.53 6.45 -0.72
N GLU A 210 46.66 6.68 0.28
CA GLU A 210 46.10 5.60 1.12
C GLU A 210 45.01 4.84 0.36
N MET A 211 44.11 5.56 -0.30
CA MET A 211 43.08 4.96 -1.14
C MET A 211 43.69 4.17 -2.32
N LEU A 212 44.76 4.68 -2.93
CA LEU A 212 45.52 3.98 -3.97
C LEU A 212 46.11 2.66 -3.48
N LYS A 213 46.71 2.64 -2.28
CA LYS A 213 47.26 1.42 -1.67
C LYS A 213 46.17 0.38 -1.39
N ASP A 214 45.02 0.82 -0.88
CA ASP A 214 43.89 -0.06 -0.58
C ASP A 214 43.27 -0.65 -1.87
N LEU A 215 43.05 0.18 -2.90
CA LEU A 215 42.56 -0.27 -4.20
C LEU A 215 43.58 -1.22 -4.88
N GLU A 216 44.87 -0.95 -4.76
CA GLU A 216 45.92 -1.86 -5.22
C GLU A 216 45.89 -3.21 -4.48
N ARG A 217 45.65 -3.21 -3.16
CA ARG A 217 45.53 -4.45 -2.37
C ARG A 217 44.38 -5.31 -2.86
N ILE A 218 43.24 -4.72 -3.23
CA ILE A 218 42.07 -5.42 -3.78
C ILE A 218 42.39 -6.02 -5.16
N VAL A 219 43.08 -5.29 -6.03
CA VAL A 219 43.47 -5.82 -7.35
C VAL A 219 44.53 -6.93 -7.21
N LYS A 220 45.50 -6.77 -6.29
CA LYS A 220 46.53 -7.77 -6.00
C LYS A 220 45.94 -9.04 -5.34
N SER A 221 44.94 -8.90 -4.47
CA SER A 221 44.24 -10.06 -3.89
C SER A 221 43.43 -10.83 -4.94
N ARG A 222 42.86 -10.15 -5.94
CA ARG A 222 42.22 -10.78 -7.12
C ARG A 222 43.23 -11.51 -8.01
N ALA A 223 44.37 -10.90 -8.31
CA ALA A 223 45.43 -11.53 -9.11
C ALA A 223 46.00 -12.79 -8.42
N LYS A 224 46.23 -12.74 -7.10
CA LYS A 224 46.65 -13.91 -6.30
C LYS A 224 45.57 -15.00 -6.24
N ARG A 225 44.27 -14.66 -6.28
CA ARG A 225 43.17 -15.65 -6.27
C ARG A 225 43.08 -16.42 -7.59
N LYS A 226 43.48 -15.82 -8.71
CA LYS A 226 43.62 -16.47 -10.02
C LYS A 226 44.79 -17.47 -10.05
N GLU A 227 45.94 -17.12 -9.48
CA GLU A 227 47.07 -18.06 -9.30
C GLU A 227 46.75 -19.21 -8.31
N ARG A 228 45.95 -18.93 -7.26
CA ARG A 228 45.61 -19.93 -6.23
C ARG A 228 44.58 -20.97 -6.69
N LEU A 229 43.85 -20.73 -7.79
CA LEU A 229 42.89 -21.70 -8.33
C LEU A 229 43.56 -22.76 -9.23
N GLU A 230 44.78 -22.49 -9.74
CA GLU A 230 45.51 -23.42 -10.60
C GLU A 230 46.40 -24.41 -9.82
N ASN A 231 46.60 -24.22 -8.52
CA ASN A 231 47.29 -25.17 -7.65
C ASN A 231 46.56 -25.30 -6.30
N THR A 232 45.86 -26.41 -6.10
CA THR A 232 45.08 -26.65 -4.89
C THR A 232 45.96 -26.90 -3.66
N THR A 233 45.43 -26.44 -2.53
CA THR A 233 45.79 -26.77 -1.13
C THR A 233 47.05 -26.10 -0.58
N GLN A 234 46.89 -24.99 0.14
CA GLN A 234 47.32 -24.85 1.54
C GLN A 234 46.93 -23.49 2.15
N VAL A 235 46.26 -23.61 3.32
CA VAL A 235 46.38 -22.87 4.59
C VAL A 235 46.38 -21.33 4.58
N ILE A 236 45.56 -20.77 5.46
CA ILE A 236 45.46 -19.34 5.80
C ILE A 236 46.68 -18.99 6.66
N GLU A 237 47.45 -17.97 6.29
CA GLU A 237 48.56 -17.47 7.11
C GLU A 237 48.00 -16.69 8.32
N ASP A 238 48.47 -17.04 9.52
CA ASP A 238 48.11 -16.39 10.79
C ASP A 238 48.74 -14.99 10.93
N ILE A 239 47.97 -14.05 11.49
CA ILE A 239 48.45 -12.72 11.89
C ILE A 239 49.42 -12.88 13.07
N LYS A 240 50.71 -12.57 12.87
CA LYS A 240 51.77 -12.74 13.89
C LYS A 240 51.73 -11.71 15.04
N PHE A 241 51.30 -10.48 14.77
CA PHE A 241 51.16 -9.41 15.77
C PHE A 241 49.77 -8.77 15.68
N LYS A 242 49.05 -8.75 16.81
CA LYS A 242 47.62 -8.51 16.89
C LYS A 242 47.22 -7.04 16.85
N TYR A 243 48.05 -6.11 17.32
CA TYR A 243 47.66 -4.70 17.48
C TYR A 243 48.50 -3.78 16.60
N CYS A 244 47.84 -2.94 15.79
CA CYS A 244 48.43 -1.75 15.19
C CYS A 244 48.47 -0.63 16.24
N THR A 245 49.66 -0.14 16.56
CA THR A 245 49.88 0.88 17.59
C THR A 245 50.47 2.12 16.95
N GLU A 246 49.68 3.20 16.89
CA GLU A 246 50.09 4.52 16.41
C GLU A 246 50.02 5.55 17.53
N PHE A 247 51.00 6.44 17.61
CA PHE A 247 50.98 7.57 18.53
C PHE A 247 51.99 8.65 18.12
N ILE A 248 51.88 9.83 18.73
CA ILE A 248 52.80 10.95 18.55
C ILE A 248 53.47 11.26 19.88
N ILE A 249 54.81 11.26 19.90
CA ILE A 249 55.62 11.80 20.98
C ILE A 249 55.78 13.30 20.73
N GLU A 250 55.39 14.15 21.68
CA GLU A 250 55.55 15.61 21.62
C GLU A 250 56.99 16.06 21.93
N SER A 251 57.95 15.35 21.34
CA SER A 251 59.36 15.65 21.38
C SER A 251 60.01 15.16 20.09
N GLY A 252 60.93 15.95 19.57
CA GLY A 252 61.80 15.60 18.44
C GLY A 252 63.28 15.58 18.81
N SER A 253 63.60 15.84 20.08
CA SER A 253 64.95 16.06 20.60
C SER A 253 65.49 14.82 21.29
N PHE A 254 65.49 13.68 20.59
CA PHE A 254 66.09 12.42 21.03
C PHE A 254 66.60 11.64 19.81
N ASP A 255 67.54 10.73 20.03
CA ASP A 255 68.10 9.89 18.96
C ASP A 255 67.04 8.91 18.43
N LEU A 256 66.63 9.14 17.18
CA LEU A 256 65.61 8.33 16.52
C LEU A 256 66.06 6.88 16.27
N GLU A 257 67.34 6.67 15.99
CA GLU A 257 67.87 5.33 15.70
C GLU A 257 68.04 4.51 16.98
N GLU A 258 68.43 5.15 18.09
CA GLU A 258 68.41 4.50 19.41
C GLU A 258 66.98 4.10 19.82
N TYR A 259 66.00 5.00 19.60
CA TYR A 259 64.60 4.73 19.89
C TYR A 259 64.04 3.58 19.04
N LYS A 260 64.27 3.59 17.72
CA LYS A 260 63.89 2.49 16.81
C LYS A 260 64.53 1.18 17.24
N GLY A 261 65.81 1.19 17.63
CA GLY A 261 66.52 0.01 18.11
C GLY A 261 65.88 -0.63 19.35
N LYS A 262 65.27 0.16 20.24
CA LYS A 262 64.58 -0.33 21.44
C LYS A 262 63.22 -0.97 21.15
N ILE A 263 62.48 -0.45 20.17
CA ILE A 263 61.11 -0.91 19.88
C ILE A 263 61.00 -1.89 18.71
N SER A 264 61.97 -1.92 17.80
CA SER A 264 62.00 -2.85 16.66
C SER A 264 61.95 -4.34 17.05
N PRO A 265 62.51 -4.80 18.20
CA PRO A 265 62.37 -6.20 18.61
C PRO A 265 60.97 -6.56 19.13
N LEU A 266 60.15 -5.56 19.46
CA LEU A 266 58.86 -5.72 20.13
C LEU A 266 57.67 -5.76 19.14
N GLY A 267 57.93 -5.71 17.84
CA GLY A 267 56.91 -5.72 16.81
C GLY A 267 57.47 -5.79 15.40
N ASP A 268 56.61 -5.74 14.39
CA ASP A 268 56.99 -5.58 12.99
C ASP A 268 56.42 -4.30 12.38
N SER A 269 56.75 -4.05 11.11
CA SER A 269 56.21 -2.92 10.34
C SER A 269 56.42 -1.56 11.01
N LEU A 270 57.57 -1.38 11.68
CA LEU A 270 57.92 -0.15 12.39
C LEU A 270 58.15 1.02 11.43
N VAL A 271 57.39 2.10 11.63
CA VAL A 271 57.57 3.37 10.93
C VAL A 271 57.64 4.50 11.96
N CYS A 272 58.76 5.22 11.99
CA CYS A 272 58.91 6.43 12.79
C CYS A 272 59.26 7.63 11.90
N ALA A 273 58.53 8.73 12.05
CA ALA A 273 58.79 9.99 11.37
C ALA A 273 59.02 11.10 12.41
N GLN A 274 60.22 11.69 12.42
CA GLN A 274 60.63 12.71 13.39
C GLN A 274 60.74 14.09 12.74
N THR A 275 60.25 15.11 13.44
CA THR A 275 60.45 16.54 13.17
C THR A 275 61.15 17.18 14.37
N ALA A 276 61.55 18.44 14.28
CA ALA A 276 62.19 19.14 15.41
C ALA A 276 61.31 19.25 16.69
N LYS A 277 59.99 19.02 16.61
CA LYS A 277 59.06 19.17 17.74
C LYS A 277 58.28 17.91 18.10
N LYS A 278 58.17 16.94 17.19
CA LYS A 278 57.29 15.77 17.34
C LYS A 278 57.85 14.56 16.62
N THR A 279 57.56 13.37 17.12
CA THR A 279 57.89 12.08 16.49
C THR A 279 56.62 11.23 16.40
N LYS A 280 56.18 10.86 15.19
CA LYS A 280 55.08 9.91 14.98
C LYS A 280 55.65 8.49 14.89
N THR A 281 55.05 7.54 15.60
CA THR A 281 55.41 6.13 15.59
C THR A 281 54.21 5.28 15.19
N HIS A 282 54.43 4.31 14.31
CA HIS A 282 53.51 3.22 13.94
C HIS A 282 54.26 1.90 14.10
N ILE A 283 53.72 0.93 14.84
CA ILE A 283 54.28 -0.43 14.94
C ILE A 283 53.17 -1.46 15.13
N HIS A 284 53.32 -2.65 14.56
CA HIS A 284 52.45 -3.77 14.85
C HIS A 284 53.06 -4.62 15.97
N THR A 285 52.34 -4.79 17.08
CA THR A 285 52.85 -5.49 18.27
C THR A 285 51.74 -6.27 18.99
N ASN A 286 52.11 -7.25 19.80
CA ASN A 286 51.20 -7.90 20.75
C ASN A 286 51.16 -7.17 22.12
N HIS A 287 52.07 -6.22 22.33
CA HIS A 287 52.26 -5.54 23.62
C HIS A 287 52.32 -4.01 23.45
N PRO A 288 51.22 -3.36 23.00
CA PRO A 288 51.17 -1.91 22.77
C PRO A 288 51.63 -1.09 24.00
N GLY A 289 51.30 -1.56 25.22
CA GLY A 289 51.70 -0.89 26.46
C GLY A 289 53.22 -0.74 26.64
N GLN A 290 54.01 -1.74 26.24
CA GLN A 290 55.48 -1.67 26.35
C GLN A 290 56.07 -0.62 25.41
N ILE A 291 55.50 -0.49 24.21
CA ILE A 291 55.91 0.52 23.23
C ILE A 291 55.61 1.93 23.76
N LEU A 292 54.42 2.12 24.35
CA LEU A 292 54.00 3.39 24.92
C LEU A 292 54.84 3.76 26.16
N GLU A 293 55.21 2.79 26.99
CA GLU A 293 56.07 3.03 28.15
C GLU A 293 57.46 3.50 27.74
N ILE A 294 58.08 2.86 26.73
CA ILE A 294 59.37 3.30 26.17
C ILE A 294 59.25 4.70 25.56
N ALA A 295 58.16 4.98 24.86
CA ALA A 295 57.92 6.28 24.22
C ALA A 295 57.64 7.41 25.24
N GLY A 296 56.95 7.12 26.34
CA GLY A 296 56.58 8.10 27.37
C GLY A 296 57.78 8.68 28.12
N VAL A 297 58.91 7.96 28.16
CA VAL A 297 60.18 8.47 28.71
C VAL A 297 60.78 9.57 27.83
N LEU A 298 60.42 9.64 26.55
CA LEU A 298 60.99 10.57 25.57
C LEU A 298 60.16 11.86 25.40
N GLY A 299 58.93 11.89 25.90
CA GLY A 299 58.02 13.04 25.87
C GLY A 299 56.55 12.68 26.09
N ASN A 300 55.68 13.69 26.18
CA ASN A 300 54.23 13.46 26.30
C ASN A 300 53.70 12.75 25.06
N LEU A 301 52.78 11.79 25.26
CA LEU A 301 52.15 11.04 24.17
C LEU A 301 50.78 11.64 23.84
N ASN A 302 50.54 11.89 22.55
CA ASN A 302 49.26 12.37 22.02
C ASN A 302 48.83 11.49 20.83
N ASN A 303 47.53 11.52 20.50
CA ASN A 303 46.95 10.78 19.38
C ASN A 303 47.25 9.26 19.42
N ILE A 304 47.18 8.66 20.62
CA ILE A 304 47.39 7.22 20.78
C ILE A 304 46.21 6.45 20.18
N LYS A 305 46.50 5.57 19.25
CA LYS A 305 45.55 4.69 18.56
C LYS A 305 46.08 3.26 18.65
N ILE A 306 45.32 2.38 19.29
CA ILE A 306 45.63 0.94 19.37
C ILE A 306 44.47 0.19 18.73
N GLU A 307 44.70 -0.41 17.57
CA GLU A 307 43.69 -1.14 16.81
C GLU A 307 44.05 -2.62 16.75
N ASN A 308 43.11 -3.48 17.15
CA ASN A 308 43.28 -4.92 17.00
C ASN A 308 43.07 -5.29 15.52
N MET A 309 44.16 -5.59 14.81
CA MET A 309 44.16 -5.91 13.39
C MET A 309 43.45 -7.24 13.11
N GLU A 310 43.39 -8.16 14.07
CA GLU A 310 42.61 -9.40 13.97
C GLU A 310 41.12 -9.10 14.03
N ILE A 311 40.66 -8.20 14.92
CA ILE A 311 39.26 -7.73 14.98
C ILE A 311 38.94 -6.80 13.80
N GLN A 312 39.88 -6.01 13.29
CA GLN A 312 39.65 -5.15 12.12
C GLN A 312 39.57 -5.99 10.83
N HIS A 313 40.39 -7.04 10.72
CA HIS A 313 40.32 -8.04 9.64
C HIS A 313 39.11 -8.96 9.78
N GLN A 314 38.77 -9.38 11.01
CA GLN A 314 37.52 -10.05 11.30
C GLN A 314 36.34 -9.14 11.02
N ASN A 315 36.30 -7.87 11.38
CA ASN A 315 35.19 -6.94 11.06
C ASN A 315 35.04 -6.71 9.54
N LEU A 316 36.16 -6.75 8.80
CA LEU A 316 36.14 -6.80 7.34
C LEU A 316 35.55 -8.12 6.79
N LEU A 317 35.80 -9.26 7.43
CA LEU A 317 35.23 -10.58 7.09
C LEU A 317 33.83 -10.84 7.72
N ILE A 318 33.50 -10.14 8.80
CA ILE A 318 32.23 -10.15 9.53
C ILE A 318 31.25 -9.25 8.76
N SER A 319 31.71 -8.26 7.99
CA SER A 319 30.85 -7.62 6.97
C SER A 319 30.41 -8.58 5.85
N GLU A 320 31.11 -9.70 5.64
CA GLU A 320 30.70 -10.79 4.74
C GLU A 320 29.81 -11.84 5.42
N ASN A 321 29.80 -11.93 6.76
CA ASN A 321 29.01 -12.91 7.52
C ASN A 321 27.87 -12.33 8.36
N GLU A 322 27.79 -11.03 8.63
CA GLU A 322 26.62 -10.37 9.24
C GLU A 322 25.55 -10.04 8.19
N ALA A 323 25.88 -10.11 6.89
CA ALA A 323 24.88 -10.19 5.82
C ALA A 323 24.28 -11.60 5.66
N TYR A 324 24.84 -12.62 6.32
CA TYR A 324 24.37 -14.02 6.22
C TYR A 324 24.13 -14.73 7.57
N GLN A 325 24.51 -14.11 8.69
CA GLN A 325 24.31 -14.57 10.06
C GLN A 325 24.05 -13.40 11.04
N MET A 326 23.23 -12.42 10.64
CA MET A 326 22.18 -12.05 11.60
C MET A 326 21.39 -13.32 11.85
N GLU A 327 21.00 -13.60 13.09
CA GLU A 327 19.91 -14.55 13.37
C GLU A 327 18.87 -14.42 12.26
N SER A 328 18.44 -15.55 11.69
CA SER A 328 17.42 -15.65 10.66
C SER A 328 16.12 -14.97 11.13
N THR A 329 16.12 -13.65 11.12
CA THR A 329 14.98 -12.78 11.27
C THR A 329 14.47 -12.67 9.86
N GLU A 330 13.68 -13.67 9.51
CA GLU A 330 12.92 -13.71 8.28
C GLU A 330 12.25 -12.33 8.10
N LYS A 331 12.73 -11.51 7.14
CA LYS A 331 12.16 -10.16 6.93
C LYS A 331 10.79 -10.22 6.26
N VAL A 332 10.51 -11.32 5.57
CA VAL A 332 9.25 -11.54 4.88
C VAL A 332 8.47 -12.60 5.62
N PHE A 333 7.28 -12.25 6.09
CA PHE A 333 6.33 -13.18 6.67
C PHE A 333 5.17 -13.38 5.71
N VAL A 334 4.71 -14.62 5.56
CA VAL A 334 3.68 -14.98 4.58
C VAL A 334 2.60 -15.80 5.27
N ARG A 335 1.34 -15.49 4.97
CA ARG A 335 0.20 -16.26 5.45
C ARG A 335 0.14 -17.60 4.72
N SER A 336 -0.14 -18.68 5.44
CA SER A 336 -0.21 -20.04 4.90
C SER A 336 -1.25 -20.17 3.77
N GLU A 337 -2.35 -19.43 3.88
CA GLU A 337 -3.43 -19.36 2.90
C GLU A 337 -3.32 -18.03 2.12
N ASN A 338 -2.46 -17.99 1.09
CA ASN A 338 -2.21 -16.78 0.29
C ASN A 338 -2.64 -16.89 -1.19
N ALA A 339 -3.49 -17.86 -1.51
CA ALA A 339 -3.98 -18.16 -2.86
C ALA A 339 -5.30 -17.43 -3.20
N GLU A 340 -5.48 -16.20 -2.71
CA GLU A 340 -6.66 -15.38 -3.06
C GLU A 340 -6.54 -14.81 -4.49
N PRO A 341 -7.67 -14.47 -5.16
CA PRO A 341 -7.65 -13.86 -6.49
C PRO A 341 -6.84 -12.56 -6.57
N VAL A 342 -6.76 -11.81 -5.45
CA VAL A 342 -5.93 -10.63 -5.26
C VAL A 342 -5.29 -10.72 -3.88
N ALA A 343 -3.96 -10.69 -3.81
CA ALA A 343 -3.21 -10.70 -2.55
C ALA A 343 -2.76 -9.30 -2.16
N PHE A 344 -2.80 -8.98 -0.86
CA PHE A 344 -2.24 -7.73 -0.33
C PHE A 344 -0.86 -7.99 0.28
N TYR A 345 0.13 -7.23 -0.16
CA TYR A 345 1.51 -7.30 0.31
C TYR A 345 1.89 -5.97 0.98
N ALA A 346 1.99 -5.98 2.30
CA ALA A 346 2.26 -4.75 3.05
C ALA A 346 3.71 -4.66 3.52
N ILE A 347 4.22 -3.44 3.60
CA ILE A 347 5.53 -3.15 4.16
C ILE A 347 5.29 -2.51 5.53
N VAL A 348 5.92 -3.02 6.59
CA VAL A 348 5.59 -2.71 8.00
C VAL A 348 6.86 -2.50 8.83
N ASP A 349 6.81 -1.66 9.87
CA ASP A 349 8.03 -1.26 10.60
C ASP A 349 8.64 -2.41 11.40
N ASN A 350 7.80 -3.27 11.98
CA ASN A 350 8.22 -4.35 12.86
C ASN A 350 7.28 -5.55 12.78
N LYS A 351 7.67 -6.63 13.47
CA LYS A 351 6.98 -7.92 13.43
C LYS A 351 5.59 -7.85 14.05
N GLU A 352 5.41 -7.06 15.09
CA GLU A 352 4.14 -6.88 15.80
C GLU A 352 3.08 -6.27 14.87
N LEU A 353 3.43 -5.19 14.15
CA LEU A 353 2.60 -4.65 13.08
C LEU A 353 2.41 -5.65 11.94
N GLY A 354 3.43 -6.42 11.60
CA GLY A 354 3.33 -7.49 10.62
C GLY A 354 2.26 -8.52 10.97
N ASN A 355 2.19 -8.95 12.23
CA ASN A 355 1.17 -9.87 12.71
C ASN A 355 -0.23 -9.25 12.61
N LEU A 356 -0.41 -8.00 13.05
CA LEU A 356 -1.68 -7.27 12.91
C LEU A 356 -2.19 -7.29 11.46
N PHE A 357 -1.30 -6.98 10.50
CA PHE A 357 -1.66 -6.96 9.08
C PHE A 357 -2.00 -8.35 8.53
N LEU A 358 -1.25 -9.38 8.92
CA LEU A 358 -1.51 -10.76 8.50
C LEU A 358 -2.84 -11.28 9.05
N ASP A 359 -3.14 -10.98 10.32
CA ASP A 359 -4.38 -11.35 11.01
C ASP A 359 -5.59 -10.69 10.31
N ASP A 360 -5.46 -9.41 9.95
CA ASP A 360 -6.51 -8.65 9.26
C ASP A 360 -6.63 -8.96 7.75
N GLY A 361 -5.75 -9.80 7.22
CA GLY A 361 -5.94 -10.41 5.89
C GLY A 361 -4.91 -10.05 4.82
N ALA A 362 -3.75 -9.49 5.19
CA ALA A 362 -2.59 -9.43 4.31
C ALA A 362 -2.10 -10.83 3.97
N ALA A 363 -1.67 -11.02 2.72
CA ALA A 363 -1.11 -12.29 2.25
C ALA A 363 0.37 -12.43 2.64
N ALA A 364 1.10 -11.32 2.66
CA ALA A 364 2.47 -11.24 3.10
C ALA A 364 2.78 -9.86 3.68
N VAL A 365 3.79 -9.81 4.54
CA VAL A 365 4.35 -8.58 5.08
C VAL A 365 5.87 -8.58 4.96
N LEU A 366 6.46 -7.44 4.64
CA LEU A 366 7.90 -7.21 4.65
C LEU A 366 8.25 -6.23 5.75
N ILE A 367 9.18 -6.60 6.62
CA ILE A 367 9.72 -5.71 7.63
C ILE A 367 10.63 -4.69 6.94
N GLY A 368 10.21 -3.43 6.98
CA GLY A 368 10.85 -2.28 6.38
C GLY A 368 10.00 -1.05 6.70
N GLY A 369 10.63 0.04 7.11
CA GLY A 369 9.92 1.12 7.79
C GLY A 369 10.50 2.50 7.56
N GLN A 370 10.01 3.47 8.32
CA GLN A 370 10.43 4.89 8.23
C GLN A 370 11.97 5.05 8.31
N THR A 371 12.64 4.27 9.16
CA THR A 371 14.10 4.31 9.34
C THR A 371 14.89 3.26 8.55
N GLN A 372 14.22 2.23 8.04
CA GLN A 372 14.86 1.12 7.33
C GLN A 372 14.08 0.82 6.06
N ASN A 373 14.24 1.68 5.06
CA ASN A 373 13.58 1.50 3.78
C ASN A 373 14.09 0.21 3.11
N PRO A 374 13.19 -0.72 2.72
CA PRO A 374 13.58 -1.94 2.03
C PRO A 374 14.16 -1.63 0.65
N SER A 375 15.02 -2.52 0.18
CA SER A 375 15.54 -2.47 -1.19
C SER A 375 14.55 -3.06 -2.20
N VAL A 376 14.77 -2.79 -3.48
CA VAL A 376 14.04 -3.44 -4.57
C VAL A 376 14.13 -4.96 -4.44
N ALA A 377 15.30 -5.50 -4.10
CA ALA A 377 15.51 -6.94 -3.90
C ALA A 377 14.67 -7.51 -2.74
N ASP A 378 14.53 -6.78 -1.63
CA ASP A 378 13.73 -7.22 -0.47
C ASP A 378 12.24 -7.35 -0.86
N ILE A 379 11.73 -6.39 -1.65
CA ILE A 379 10.34 -6.39 -2.14
C ILE A 379 10.13 -7.54 -3.15
N GLU A 380 11.07 -7.75 -4.07
CA GLU A 380 11.01 -8.86 -5.02
C GLU A 380 11.02 -10.23 -4.34
N ASP A 381 11.80 -10.39 -3.26
CA ASP A 381 11.81 -11.65 -2.49
C ASP A 381 10.42 -11.94 -1.91
N GLY A 382 9.74 -10.93 -1.35
CA GLY A 382 8.40 -11.13 -0.84
C GLY A 382 7.36 -11.42 -1.93
N LEU A 383 7.46 -10.77 -3.09
CA LEU A 383 6.59 -11.07 -4.24
C LEU A 383 6.71 -12.52 -4.72
N LYS A 384 7.92 -13.10 -4.67
CA LYS A 384 8.17 -14.50 -5.05
C LYS A 384 7.50 -15.50 -4.11
N ARG A 385 7.30 -15.14 -2.84
CA ARG A 385 6.68 -16.01 -1.83
C ARG A 385 5.14 -15.97 -1.81
N ILE A 386 4.53 -15.03 -2.53
CA ILE A 386 3.07 -14.92 -2.67
C ILE A 386 2.61 -15.89 -3.77
N SER A 387 1.52 -16.62 -3.59
CA SER A 387 1.02 -17.55 -4.63
C SER A 387 0.10 -16.87 -5.65
N ALA A 388 -0.56 -15.78 -5.28
CA ALA A 388 -1.50 -15.08 -6.16
C ALA A 388 -0.81 -14.42 -7.37
N GLU A 389 -1.52 -14.43 -8.50
CA GLU A 389 -1.12 -13.76 -9.76
C GLU A 389 -1.35 -12.25 -9.72
N LYS A 390 -2.35 -11.78 -8.97
CA LYS A 390 -2.62 -10.35 -8.76
C LYS A 390 -2.20 -9.95 -7.35
N VAL A 391 -1.37 -8.92 -7.23
CA VAL A 391 -0.87 -8.44 -5.93
C VAL A 391 -1.00 -6.93 -5.83
N VAL A 392 -1.49 -6.45 -4.69
CA VAL A 392 -1.50 -5.04 -4.32
C VAL A 392 -0.40 -4.81 -3.29
N ILE A 393 0.62 -4.01 -3.63
CA ILE A 393 1.67 -3.60 -2.70
C ILE A 393 1.21 -2.36 -1.94
N LEU A 394 1.38 -2.37 -0.62
CA LEU A 394 1.05 -1.28 0.31
C LEU A 394 2.34 -0.77 1.00
N PRO A 395 2.99 0.25 0.44
CA PRO A 395 4.11 0.95 1.11
C PRO A 395 3.62 1.65 2.38
N ASN A 396 4.42 1.67 3.45
CA ASN A 396 4.04 2.41 4.67
C ASN A 396 4.53 3.86 4.70
N ASN A 397 5.34 4.28 3.73
CA ASN A 397 5.82 5.65 3.62
C ASN A 397 6.22 6.00 2.18
N LYS A 398 6.35 7.30 1.89
CA LYS A 398 6.61 7.80 0.54
C LYS A 398 7.96 7.36 -0.07
N ASN A 399 8.97 7.05 0.75
CA ASN A 399 10.31 6.72 0.28
C ASN A 399 10.39 5.30 -0.30
N ILE A 400 9.38 4.46 -0.05
CA ILE A 400 9.31 3.07 -0.50
C ILE A 400 8.61 2.94 -1.86
N ILE A 401 7.74 3.91 -2.22
CA ILE A 401 6.89 3.85 -3.42
C ILE A 401 7.72 3.61 -4.69
N ALA A 402 8.85 4.29 -4.85
CA ALA A 402 9.70 4.15 -6.04
C ALA A 402 10.31 2.74 -6.14
N ALA A 403 10.84 2.21 -5.03
CA ALA A 403 11.37 0.84 -4.99
C ALA A 403 10.27 -0.20 -5.25
N ALA A 404 9.07 0.00 -4.71
CA ALA A 404 7.91 -0.86 -4.94
C ALA A 404 7.47 -0.86 -6.42
N LYS A 405 7.48 0.31 -7.09
CA LYS A 405 7.16 0.41 -8.52
C LYS A 405 8.19 -0.31 -9.39
N ILE A 406 9.48 -0.16 -9.09
CA ILE A 406 10.54 -0.87 -9.80
C ILE A 406 10.39 -2.39 -9.62
N ALA A 407 10.13 -2.86 -8.40
CA ALA A 407 9.88 -4.28 -8.13
C ALA A 407 8.62 -4.79 -8.85
N ALA A 408 7.58 -3.97 -8.94
CA ALA A 408 6.35 -4.27 -9.66
C ALA A 408 6.58 -4.44 -11.17
N GLU A 409 7.32 -3.53 -11.80
CA GLU A 409 7.64 -3.58 -13.25
C GLU A 409 8.49 -4.79 -13.64
N ARG A 410 9.30 -5.30 -12.71
CA ARG A 410 10.18 -6.46 -12.91
C ARG A 410 9.50 -7.80 -12.61
N SER A 411 8.36 -7.78 -11.93
CA SER A 411 7.59 -8.98 -11.61
C SER A 411 6.88 -9.54 -12.84
N ASN A 412 6.74 -10.86 -12.91
CA ASN A 412 5.93 -11.55 -13.92
C ASN A 412 4.43 -11.60 -13.58
N LYS A 413 4.04 -11.04 -12.43
CA LYS A 413 2.66 -11.00 -11.91
C LYS A 413 1.99 -9.67 -12.24
N GLU A 414 0.67 -9.63 -12.11
CA GLU A 414 -0.11 -8.38 -12.20
C GLU A 414 -0.02 -7.63 -10.87
N ILE A 415 0.94 -6.70 -10.78
CA ILE A 415 1.20 -5.93 -9.57
C ILE A 415 0.60 -4.52 -9.67
N MET A 416 -0.14 -4.11 -8.64
CA MET A 416 -0.55 -2.72 -8.42
C MET A 416 0.15 -2.19 -7.18
N VAL A 417 0.84 -1.05 -7.30
CA VAL A 417 1.34 -0.32 -6.12
C VAL A 417 0.29 0.71 -5.72
N LEU A 418 -0.40 0.46 -4.61
CA LEU A 418 -1.29 1.46 -4.03
C LEU A 418 -0.44 2.40 -3.18
N GLU A 419 -0.36 3.68 -3.55
CA GLU A 419 0.57 4.65 -2.96
C GLU A 419 0.15 5.15 -1.57
N THR A 420 -0.02 4.21 -0.63
CA THR A 420 -0.20 4.52 0.79
C THR A 420 1.05 5.19 1.34
N LYS A 421 0.87 6.22 2.17
CA LYS A 421 1.95 7.11 2.64
C LYS A 421 2.21 7.01 4.14
N SER A 422 1.44 6.20 4.83
CA SER A 422 1.61 5.93 6.26
C SER A 422 1.28 4.47 6.58
N MET A 423 1.73 4.01 7.74
CA MET A 423 1.45 2.67 8.25
C MET A 423 -0.06 2.37 8.28
N LEU A 424 -0.83 3.23 8.93
CA LEU A 424 -2.25 2.95 9.18
C LEU A 424 -3.14 3.18 7.96
N GLU A 425 -2.68 3.90 6.94
CA GLU A 425 -3.36 3.94 5.65
C GLU A 425 -3.31 2.56 4.97
N GLY A 426 -2.16 1.88 4.99
CA GLY A 426 -2.03 0.50 4.50
C GLY A 426 -2.91 -0.48 5.29
N HIS A 427 -2.95 -0.34 6.62
CA HIS A 427 -3.83 -1.14 7.48
C HIS A 427 -5.31 -0.96 7.13
N TYR A 428 -5.74 0.29 6.94
CA TYR A 428 -7.10 0.62 6.54
C TYR A 428 -7.50 -0.05 5.23
N VAL A 429 -6.59 -0.09 4.24
CA VAL A 429 -6.83 -0.76 2.96
C VAL A 429 -7.10 -2.26 3.16
N ILE A 430 -6.29 -2.94 3.97
CA ILE A 430 -6.45 -4.39 4.23
C ILE A 430 -7.77 -4.67 4.94
N LYS A 431 -8.10 -3.90 5.98
CA LYS A 431 -9.37 -4.04 6.72
C LYS A 431 -10.61 -3.86 5.84
N ASN A 432 -10.48 -3.10 4.75
CA ASN A 432 -11.55 -2.85 3.79
C ASN A 432 -11.34 -3.54 2.44
N LYS A 433 -10.52 -4.62 2.39
CA LYS A 433 -10.14 -5.30 1.14
C LYS A 433 -11.29 -5.89 0.32
N ASP A 434 -12.45 -6.10 0.95
CA ASP A 434 -13.67 -6.57 0.29
C ASP A 434 -14.40 -5.45 -0.50
N GLU A 435 -13.99 -4.19 -0.32
CA GLU A 435 -14.50 -3.05 -1.08
C GLU A 435 -13.72 -2.86 -2.38
N LYS A 436 -14.29 -2.06 -3.30
CA LYS A 436 -13.58 -1.69 -4.52
C LYS A 436 -12.44 -0.74 -4.20
N ILE A 437 -11.29 -0.90 -4.84
CA ILE A 437 -10.11 -0.05 -4.64
C ILE A 437 -10.44 1.43 -4.85
N GLU A 438 -11.27 1.78 -5.84
CA GLU A 438 -11.64 3.18 -6.07
C GLU A 438 -12.45 3.78 -4.93
N GLU A 439 -13.22 2.95 -4.23
CA GLU A 439 -14.02 3.37 -3.07
C GLU A 439 -13.12 3.50 -1.83
N ILE A 440 -12.17 2.58 -1.63
CA ILE A 440 -11.15 2.68 -0.58
C ILE A 440 -10.34 3.97 -0.75
N LEU A 441 -9.90 4.30 -1.97
CA LEU A 441 -9.14 5.53 -2.25
C LEU A 441 -9.94 6.81 -1.95
N LYS A 442 -11.24 6.83 -2.22
CA LYS A 442 -12.11 7.96 -1.84
C LYS A 442 -12.25 8.07 -0.32
N GLN A 443 -12.32 6.93 0.37
CA GLN A 443 -12.40 6.85 1.81
C GLN A 443 -11.09 7.31 2.48
N THR A 444 -9.92 6.84 2.03
CA THR A 444 -8.63 7.23 2.61
C THR A 444 -8.36 8.72 2.44
N ALA A 445 -8.81 9.34 1.34
CA ALA A 445 -8.63 10.77 1.08
C ALA A 445 -9.30 11.72 2.10
N ARG A 446 -10.34 11.25 2.81
CA ARG A 446 -11.05 12.02 3.86
C ARG A 446 -10.65 11.63 5.29
N ASN A 447 -9.87 10.58 5.44
CA ASN A 447 -9.36 10.15 6.74
C ASN A 447 -8.09 10.93 7.11
N TYR A 448 -7.75 10.90 8.40
CA TYR A 448 -6.48 11.46 8.87
C TYR A 448 -5.59 10.35 9.38
N SER A 449 -4.43 10.18 8.74
CA SER A 449 -3.32 9.43 9.32
C SER A 449 -2.41 10.39 10.06
N ILE A 450 -2.10 10.06 11.30
CA ILE A 450 -1.34 10.91 12.20
C ILE A 450 -0.19 10.10 12.80
N GLU A 451 1.03 10.60 12.64
CA GLU A 451 2.23 10.00 13.20
C GLU A 451 2.81 10.98 14.22
N ILE A 452 2.96 10.54 15.47
CA ILE A 452 3.57 11.34 16.53
C ILE A 452 4.99 10.83 16.74
N THR A 453 5.97 11.73 16.69
CA THR A 453 7.38 11.44 16.95
C THR A 453 8.05 12.57 17.71
N LYS A 454 9.32 12.38 18.08
CA LYS A 454 10.14 13.35 18.82
C LYS A 454 11.14 14.00 17.88
N ALA A 455 11.21 15.32 17.93
CA ALA A 455 12.13 16.11 17.14
C ALA A 455 13.58 15.85 17.58
N VAL A 456 14.46 15.57 16.64
CA VAL A 456 15.89 15.29 16.90
C VAL A 456 16.81 16.50 16.68
N ARG A 457 16.24 17.65 16.30
CA ARG A 457 16.99 18.88 16.02
C ARG A 457 16.09 20.11 16.08
N ASN A 458 16.71 21.27 16.26
CA ASN A 458 16.06 22.57 16.08
C ASN A 458 15.86 22.85 14.59
N THR A 459 14.67 23.24 14.18
CA THR A 459 14.39 23.64 12.79
C THR A 459 13.12 24.49 12.71
N LYS A 460 12.86 25.05 11.54
CA LYS A 460 11.58 25.68 11.21
C LYS A 460 10.99 24.94 10.01
N VAL A 461 9.77 24.43 10.16
CA VAL A 461 9.03 23.81 9.07
C VAL A 461 7.73 24.60 8.86
N ASP A 462 7.59 25.17 7.67
CA ASP A 462 6.52 26.12 7.34
C ASP A 462 6.50 27.30 8.34
N GLU A 463 5.46 27.43 9.15
CA GLU A 463 5.36 28.48 10.18
C GLU A 463 5.71 27.98 11.60
N ILE A 464 6.01 26.69 11.76
CA ILE A 464 6.20 26.05 13.06
C ILE A 464 7.69 26.01 13.40
N GLN A 465 8.08 26.74 14.45
CA GLN A 465 9.42 26.62 15.06
C GLN A 465 9.49 25.38 15.94
N ILE A 466 10.37 24.44 15.65
CA ILE A 466 10.51 23.16 16.34
C ILE A 466 11.84 23.17 17.09
N GLU A 467 11.78 22.89 18.39
CA GLU A 467 12.97 22.68 19.21
C GLU A 467 13.25 21.18 19.33
N GLU A 468 14.52 20.82 19.40
CA GLU A 468 14.95 19.46 19.73
C GLU A 468 14.25 18.96 21.01
N GLY A 469 13.79 17.72 20.97
CA GLY A 469 13.04 17.09 22.04
C GLY A 469 11.55 17.43 22.09
N ASN A 470 11.04 18.37 21.29
CA ASN A 470 9.59 18.57 21.14
C ASN A 470 8.95 17.31 20.50
N TYR A 471 7.77 16.93 20.96
CA TYR A 471 6.91 16.02 20.21
C TYR A 471 6.26 16.78 19.05
N ILE A 472 6.16 16.12 17.91
CA ILE A 472 5.60 16.66 16.67
C ILE A 472 4.56 15.70 16.13
N ALA A 473 3.45 16.23 15.62
CA ALA A 473 2.41 15.45 14.95
C ALA A 473 2.44 15.71 13.45
N LEU A 474 2.67 14.63 12.69
CA LEU A 474 2.59 14.61 11.24
C LEU A 474 1.21 14.13 10.84
N VAL A 475 0.41 14.99 10.20
CA VAL A 475 -0.92 14.65 9.71
C VAL A 475 -0.83 14.52 8.18
N ASN A 476 -1.14 13.32 7.68
CA ASN A 476 -0.99 12.95 6.27
C ASN A 476 0.40 13.30 5.72
N GLY A 477 1.46 13.03 6.53
CA GLY A 477 2.86 13.27 6.19
C GLY A 477 3.36 14.73 6.34
N LYS A 478 2.53 15.66 6.83
CA LYS A 478 2.91 17.06 7.04
C LYS A 478 2.92 17.41 8.53
N ILE A 479 3.95 18.09 9.00
CA ILE A 479 4.00 18.55 10.39
C ILE A 479 2.92 19.61 10.59
N LYS A 480 2.01 19.40 11.55
CA LYS A 480 0.87 20.27 11.81
C LYS A 480 0.77 20.79 13.23
N ALA A 481 1.33 20.08 14.20
CA ALA A 481 1.33 20.48 15.59
C ALA A 481 2.63 20.07 16.27
N LYS A 482 2.96 20.75 17.36
CA LYS A 482 4.09 20.40 18.22
C LYS A 482 3.78 20.69 19.68
N SER A 483 4.42 19.97 20.58
CA SER A 483 4.29 20.17 22.03
C SER A 483 5.55 19.68 22.75
N LYS A 484 5.78 20.15 23.98
CA LYS A 484 6.78 19.53 24.88
C LYS A 484 6.24 18.28 25.59
N ASP A 485 4.93 18.11 25.59
CA ASP A 485 4.20 17.04 26.27
C ASP A 485 3.29 16.27 25.29
N LEU A 486 3.27 14.95 25.41
CA LEU A 486 2.51 14.05 24.52
C LEU A 486 1.00 14.19 24.73
N SER A 487 0.51 14.24 25.97
CA SER A 487 -0.93 14.37 26.27
C SER A 487 -1.50 15.65 25.65
N SER A 488 -0.78 16.76 25.83
CA SER A 488 -1.13 18.06 25.27
C SER A 488 -1.18 18.03 23.74
N LEU A 489 -0.24 17.31 23.09
CA LEU A 489 -0.23 17.15 21.63
C LEU A 489 -1.43 16.34 21.14
N ILE A 490 -1.76 15.23 21.81
CA ILE A 490 -2.93 14.40 21.47
C ILE A 490 -4.21 15.22 21.60
N LYS A 491 -4.36 16.01 22.67
CA LYS A 491 -5.52 16.91 22.87
C LYS A 491 -5.65 17.94 21.75
N GLU A 492 -4.54 18.54 21.31
CA GLU A 492 -4.54 19.49 20.19
C GLU A 492 -4.95 18.82 18.87
N VAL A 493 -4.41 17.61 18.62
CA VAL A 493 -4.76 16.80 17.46
C VAL A 493 -6.25 16.45 17.46
N TYR A 494 -6.76 15.93 18.57
CA TYR A 494 -8.18 15.56 18.71
C TYR A 494 -9.09 16.77 18.51
N LYS A 495 -8.76 17.91 19.14
CA LYS A 495 -9.51 19.16 18.97
C LYS A 495 -9.58 19.63 17.51
N THR A 496 -8.56 19.35 16.72
CA THR A 496 -8.44 19.83 15.33
C THR A 496 -9.08 18.87 14.32
N TYR A 497 -8.93 17.56 14.52
CA TYR A 497 -9.24 16.55 13.49
C TYR A 497 -10.45 15.67 13.81
N ILE A 498 -10.97 15.70 15.04
CA ILE A 498 -12.22 15.04 15.39
C ILE A 498 -13.39 16.02 15.19
N ASN A 499 -14.43 15.55 14.51
CA ASN A 499 -15.65 16.31 14.26
C ASN A 499 -16.87 15.37 14.27
N GLU A 500 -18.06 15.91 13.94
CA GLU A 500 -19.32 15.16 13.94
C GLU A 500 -19.39 14.02 12.92
N ASN A 501 -18.48 14.00 11.93
CA ASN A 501 -18.36 12.93 10.94
C ASN A 501 -17.34 11.88 11.35
N THR A 502 -16.59 12.05 12.43
CA THR A 502 -15.63 11.05 12.89
C THR A 502 -16.35 9.77 13.33
N LEU A 503 -15.92 8.62 12.82
CA LEU A 503 -16.54 7.32 13.07
C LEU A 503 -15.73 6.47 14.05
N ASN A 504 -14.42 6.41 13.84
CA ASN A 504 -13.53 5.53 14.57
C ASN A 504 -12.15 6.16 14.72
N ILE A 505 -11.50 5.88 15.83
CA ILE A 505 -10.10 6.16 16.06
C ILE A 505 -9.40 4.83 16.27
N PHE A 506 -8.38 4.55 15.46
CA PHE A 506 -7.49 3.42 15.66
C PHE A 506 -6.10 3.93 16.01
N ALA A 507 -5.54 3.47 17.13
CA ALA A 507 -4.21 3.86 17.56
C ALA A 507 -3.27 2.67 17.67
N VAL A 508 -2.04 2.85 17.20
CA VAL A 508 -0.92 1.95 17.48
C VAL A 508 0.03 2.64 18.44
N ILE A 509 0.30 2.00 19.57
CA ILE A 509 1.14 2.52 20.65
C ILE A 509 2.53 1.89 20.56
N GLY A 510 3.54 2.75 20.50
CA GLY A 510 4.94 2.39 20.37
C GLY A 510 5.77 2.68 21.60
N ASP A 511 7.08 2.55 21.43
CA ASP A 511 8.04 2.90 22.46
C ASP A 511 8.10 4.43 22.61
N GLY A 512 8.26 4.90 23.84
CA GLY A 512 8.22 6.33 24.16
C GLY A 512 6.82 6.92 24.34
N SER A 513 5.77 6.09 24.33
CA SER A 513 4.47 6.46 24.88
C SER A 513 4.54 6.68 26.40
N THR A 514 3.56 7.37 26.98
CA THR A 514 3.45 7.56 28.44
C THR A 514 2.07 7.14 28.92
N GLU A 515 1.95 6.70 30.17
CA GLU A 515 0.65 6.28 30.74
C GLU A 515 -0.40 7.41 30.64
N GLU A 516 -0.02 8.65 30.96
CA GLU A 516 -0.89 9.83 30.85
C GLU A 516 -1.35 10.10 29.40
N ALA A 517 -0.46 9.92 28.42
CA ALA A 517 -0.80 10.10 27.02
C ALA A 517 -1.67 8.95 26.48
N ASP A 518 -1.43 7.71 26.93
CA ASP A 518 -2.26 6.54 26.62
C ASP A 518 -3.69 6.72 27.19
N GLU A 519 -3.84 7.28 28.39
CA GLU A 519 -5.14 7.64 28.97
C GLU A 519 -5.83 8.75 28.16
N THR A 520 -5.08 9.78 27.78
CA THR A 520 -5.58 10.88 26.95
C THR A 520 -6.10 10.39 25.59
N LEU A 521 -5.44 9.40 25.00
CA LEU A 521 -5.82 8.82 23.72
C LEU A 521 -7.21 8.16 23.77
N LYS A 522 -7.60 7.67 24.95
CA LYS A 522 -8.91 7.03 25.22
C LYS A 522 -10.05 8.03 25.45
N GLU A 523 -9.75 9.31 25.61
CA GLU A 523 -10.75 10.37 25.82
C GLU A 523 -11.45 10.76 24.51
N THR A 524 -12.19 9.83 23.90
CA THR A 524 -12.75 9.98 22.54
C THR A 524 -14.18 10.53 22.51
N ASN A 525 -14.73 10.97 23.65
CA ASN A 525 -16.11 11.48 23.78
C ASN A 525 -17.20 10.55 23.21
N GLY A 526 -17.02 9.23 23.39
CA GLY A 526 -18.00 8.22 22.96
C GLY A 526 -17.81 7.70 21.53
N LEU A 527 -16.78 8.17 20.81
CA LEU A 527 -16.39 7.60 19.53
C LEU A 527 -15.81 6.19 19.71
N ARG A 528 -15.99 5.34 18.70
CA ARG A 528 -15.35 4.03 18.67
C ARG A 528 -13.84 4.21 18.71
N TYR A 529 -13.18 3.47 19.60
CA TYR A 529 -11.74 3.52 19.80
C TYR A 529 -11.21 2.09 19.89
N ASN A 530 -10.12 1.81 19.17
CA ASN A 530 -9.38 0.56 19.29
C ASN A 530 -7.89 0.87 19.34
N GLU A 531 -7.13 0.09 20.10
CA GLU A 531 -5.69 0.26 20.22
C GLU A 531 -4.94 -1.05 20.02
N PHE A 532 -3.71 -0.96 19.52
CA PHE A 532 -2.78 -2.07 19.37
C PHE A 532 -1.40 -1.64 19.86
N ARG A 533 -0.71 -2.48 20.64
CA ARG A 533 0.66 -2.19 21.08
C ARG A 533 1.62 -2.89 20.14
N ALA A 534 2.48 -2.11 19.48
CA ALA A 534 3.45 -2.64 18.54
C ALA A 534 4.91 -2.30 18.87
N ASN A 535 5.17 -1.60 19.98
CA ASN A 535 6.54 -1.30 20.45
C ASN A 535 7.44 -0.71 19.35
N GLN A 536 6.89 0.15 18.48
CA GLN A 536 7.68 0.81 17.45
C GLN A 536 8.56 1.90 18.08
N GLY A 537 9.86 1.90 17.77
CA GLY A 537 10.87 2.67 18.50
C GLY A 537 10.75 4.19 18.42
N ASN A 538 10.63 4.72 17.20
CA ASN A 538 10.75 6.17 16.93
C ASN A 538 9.44 6.95 17.02
N TYR A 539 8.32 6.25 17.14
CA TYR A 539 6.99 6.83 17.02
C TYR A 539 6.12 6.37 18.19
N PRO A 540 5.97 7.18 19.24
CA PRO A 540 5.09 6.87 20.36
C PRO A 540 3.68 6.48 19.91
N TYR A 541 3.16 7.11 18.85
CA TYR A 541 1.83 6.81 18.33
C TYR A 541 1.74 6.88 16.81
N TYR A 542 1.06 5.90 16.22
CA TYR A 542 0.34 6.06 14.96
C TYR A 542 -1.16 6.14 15.28
N ILE A 543 -1.87 7.13 14.75
CA ILE A 543 -3.30 7.35 14.99
C ILE A 543 -3.99 7.49 13.63
N TYR A 544 -5.07 6.76 13.43
CA TYR A 544 -5.89 6.83 12.24
C TYR A 544 -7.32 7.22 12.62
N ILE A 545 -7.76 8.36 12.10
CA ILE A 545 -9.10 8.90 12.31
C ILE A 545 -9.92 8.62 11.06
N GLU A 546 -10.87 7.70 11.19
CA GLU A 546 -11.80 7.34 10.12
C GLU A 546 -12.99 8.30 10.13
N ASN A 547 -13.29 8.92 8.99
CA ASN A 547 -14.39 9.85 8.83
C ASN A 547 -15.47 9.30 7.89
N ARG A 548 -16.71 9.59 8.25
CA ARG A 548 -17.90 9.38 7.43
C ARG A 548 -17.82 10.25 6.18
N ASP A 549 -18.33 9.72 5.08
CA ASP A 549 -18.60 10.53 3.91
C ASP A 549 -19.67 11.60 4.23
N PRO A 550 -19.39 12.90 4.06
CA PRO A 550 -20.38 13.95 4.32
C PRO A 550 -21.58 13.89 3.37
N ASP A 551 -21.40 13.40 2.13
CA ASP A 551 -22.44 13.31 1.12
C ASP A 551 -23.28 12.02 1.24
N MET A 552 -22.83 11.08 2.08
CA MET A 552 -23.55 9.84 2.31
C MET A 552 -24.86 10.11 3.05
N PRO A 553 -25.97 9.43 2.68
CA PRO A 553 -27.23 9.57 3.38
C PRO A 553 -27.17 8.98 4.79
N GLU A 554 -27.93 9.55 5.71
CA GLU A 554 -28.01 9.06 7.10
C GLU A 554 -28.72 7.71 7.23
N VAL A 555 -29.58 7.37 6.26
CA VAL A 555 -30.42 6.17 6.26
C VAL A 555 -29.92 5.17 5.20
N ALA A 556 -29.65 3.94 5.60
CA ALA A 556 -29.41 2.84 4.67
C ALA A 556 -30.72 2.19 4.25
N ILE A 557 -30.83 1.85 2.96
CA ILE A 557 -31.89 0.97 2.47
C ILE A 557 -31.33 -0.43 2.30
N VAL A 558 -32.02 -1.40 2.91
CA VAL A 558 -31.73 -2.83 2.81
C VAL A 558 -32.96 -3.52 2.22
N THR A 559 -32.74 -4.46 1.31
CA THR A 559 -33.76 -5.39 0.83
C THR A 559 -33.14 -6.76 0.59
N ASP A 560 -33.94 -7.71 0.14
CA ASP A 560 -33.48 -9.04 -0.23
C ASP A 560 -33.57 -9.30 -1.75
N SER A 561 -32.93 -10.38 -2.21
CA SER A 561 -32.84 -10.69 -3.65
C SER A 561 -34.19 -10.90 -4.33
N THR A 562 -35.26 -11.15 -3.58
CA THR A 562 -36.61 -11.31 -4.15
C THR A 562 -37.25 -9.98 -4.57
N SER A 563 -36.57 -8.85 -4.34
CA SER A 563 -36.93 -7.57 -4.97
C SER A 563 -36.73 -7.59 -6.50
N ASP A 564 -35.94 -8.55 -7.01
CA ASP A 564 -35.56 -8.70 -8.42
C ASP A 564 -34.88 -7.48 -9.06
N LEU A 565 -34.47 -6.51 -8.25
CA LEU A 565 -33.83 -5.28 -8.70
C LEU A 565 -32.50 -5.58 -9.42
N THR A 566 -32.34 -4.96 -10.58
CA THR A 566 -31.10 -5.00 -11.37
C THR A 566 -30.34 -3.69 -11.21
N LYS A 567 -29.07 -3.67 -11.62
CA LYS A 567 -28.27 -2.44 -11.66
C LYS A 567 -28.93 -1.32 -12.48
N GLU A 568 -29.66 -1.68 -13.54
CA GLU A 568 -30.40 -0.74 -14.37
C GLU A 568 -31.53 -0.04 -13.59
N PHE A 569 -32.29 -0.78 -12.78
CA PHE A 569 -33.34 -0.18 -11.94
C PHE A 569 -32.77 0.63 -10.78
N ILE A 570 -31.65 0.18 -10.20
CA ILE A 570 -31.01 0.84 -9.05
C ILE A 570 -30.38 2.18 -9.48
N GLY A 571 -29.70 2.22 -10.62
CA GLY A 571 -29.00 3.40 -11.08
C GLY A 571 -27.93 3.85 -10.07
N ASP A 572 -28.06 5.09 -9.60
CA ASP A 572 -27.16 5.70 -8.61
C ASP A 572 -27.71 5.68 -7.18
N LEU A 573 -28.77 4.91 -6.93
CA LEU A 573 -29.35 4.75 -5.60
C LEU A 573 -28.52 3.78 -4.75
N SER A 574 -28.29 4.13 -3.49
CA SER A 574 -27.60 3.27 -2.52
C SER A 574 -28.56 2.25 -1.91
N ILE A 575 -28.62 1.04 -2.49
CA ILE A 575 -29.47 -0.07 -2.04
C ILE A 575 -28.59 -1.28 -1.71
N ASN A 576 -28.78 -1.85 -0.52
CA ASN A 576 -28.09 -3.06 -0.08
C ASN A 576 -29.00 -4.28 -0.24
N ILE A 577 -28.59 -5.27 -1.03
CA ILE A 577 -29.39 -6.47 -1.30
C ILE A 577 -28.76 -7.66 -0.58
N ILE A 578 -29.48 -8.29 0.35
CA ILE A 578 -29.08 -9.55 0.98
C ILE A 578 -29.59 -10.74 0.14
N PRO A 579 -28.70 -11.65 -0.32
CA PRO A 579 -29.12 -12.73 -1.20
C PRO A 579 -29.82 -13.84 -0.43
N LEU A 580 -30.95 -14.33 -0.97
CA LEU A 580 -31.50 -15.62 -0.56
C LEU A 580 -30.67 -16.76 -1.17
N LYS A 581 -30.79 -17.96 -0.59
CA LYS A 581 -30.05 -19.14 -1.06
C LYS A 581 -30.98 -20.09 -1.79
N ILE A 582 -30.53 -20.62 -2.91
CA ILE A 582 -31.21 -21.66 -3.70
C ILE A 582 -30.39 -22.93 -3.61
N LYS A 583 -31.05 -24.04 -3.26
CA LYS A 583 -30.51 -25.38 -3.35
C LYS A 583 -30.95 -26.00 -4.67
N LEU A 584 -29.98 -26.27 -5.55
CA LEU A 584 -30.17 -27.06 -6.77
C LEU A 584 -29.37 -28.35 -6.62
N ASN A 585 -30.08 -29.49 -6.56
CA ASN A 585 -29.50 -30.79 -6.19
C ASN A 585 -28.78 -30.69 -4.83
N ASP A 586 -27.49 -30.98 -4.77
CA ASP A 586 -26.70 -30.94 -3.53
C ASP A 586 -25.96 -29.61 -3.29
N ASN A 587 -26.04 -28.67 -4.24
CA ASN A 587 -25.30 -27.42 -4.18
C ASN A 587 -26.19 -26.24 -3.77
N TYR A 588 -25.62 -25.31 -2.99
CA TYR A 588 -26.26 -24.06 -2.56
C TYR A 588 -25.67 -22.89 -3.33
N TYR A 589 -26.54 -21.98 -3.78
CA TYR A 589 -26.17 -20.80 -4.56
C TYR A 589 -26.86 -19.57 -3.95
N ARG A 590 -26.14 -18.46 -3.79
CA ARG A 590 -26.71 -17.15 -3.46
C ARG A 590 -27.35 -16.54 -4.71
N ASP A 591 -28.62 -16.16 -4.61
CA ASP A 591 -29.42 -15.59 -5.69
C ASP A 591 -28.82 -14.27 -6.18
N GLY A 592 -28.48 -14.21 -7.48
CA GLY A 592 -27.86 -13.04 -8.10
C GLY A 592 -26.37 -12.84 -7.81
N ILE A 593 -25.75 -13.72 -7.00
CA ILE A 593 -24.31 -13.71 -6.70
C ILE A 593 -23.64 -14.95 -7.30
N ASP A 594 -24.04 -16.14 -6.86
CA ASP A 594 -23.43 -17.41 -7.32
C ASP A 594 -24.18 -18.01 -8.53
N ILE A 595 -25.42 -17.58 -8.77
CA ILE A 595 -26.22 -18.01 -9.92
C ILE A 595 -26.95 -16.83 -10.55
N SER A 596 -26.78 -16.68 -11.86
CA SER A 596 -27.47 -15.64 -12.65
C SER A 596 -28.91 -16.04 -12.97
N LYS A 597 -29.80 -15.06 -13.21
CA LYS A 597 -31.19 -15.31 -13.63
C LYS A 597 -31.26 -16.22 -14.87
N ARG A 598 -30.43 -15.91 -15.88
CA ARG A 598 -30.31 -16.69 -17.13
C ARG A 598 -29.91 -18.14 -16.88
N GLU A 599 -28.90 -18.35 -16.05
CA GLU A 599 -28.43 -19.70 -15.73
C GLU A 599 -29.49 -20.49 -14.96
N PHE A 600 -30.09 -19.89 -13.94
CA PHE A 600 -31.16 -20.51 -13.18
C PHE A 600 -32.31 -20.97 -14.08
N TRP A 601 -32.84 -20.09 -14.94
CA TRP A 601 -33.96 -20.44 -15.82
C TRP A 601 -33.57 -21.54 -16.81
N LYS A 602 -32.36 -21.50 -17.37
CA LYS A 602 -31.86 -22.58 -18.22
C LYS A 602 -31.89 -23.91 -17.48
N ARG A 603 -31.33 -23.96 -16.27
CA ARG A 603 -31.26 -25.17 -15.45
C ARG A 603 -32.64 -25.68 -15.06
N LEU A 604 -33.51 -24.82 -14.54
CA LEU A 604 -34.88 -25.20 -14.14
C LEU A 604 -35.69 -25.81 -15.30
N LEU A 605 -35.50 -25.31 -16.52
CA LEU A 605 -36.26 -25.73 -17.70
C LEU A 605 -35.68 -26.95 -18.42
N THR A 606 -34.40 -27.24 -18.24
CA THR A 606 -33.70 -28.30 -19.00
C THR A 606 -33.20 -29.43 -18.13
N GLU A 607 -32.91 -29.15 -16.86
CA GLU A 607 -32.54 -30.13 -15.85
C GLU A 607 -33.79 -30.47 -15.05
N ASN A 608 -34.06 -31.75 -14.80
CA ASN A 608 -35.18 -32.18 -13.97
C ASN A 608 -34.89 -31.93 -12.47
N VAL A 609 -34.68 -30.66 -12.11
CA VAL A 609 -34.29 -30.21 -10.79
C VAL A 609 -35.50 -29.75 -9.99
N ALA A 610 -35.53 -30.11 -8.70
CA ALA A 610 -36.54 -29.63 -7.75
C ALA A 610 -35.88 -28.58 -6.84
N PRO A 611 -35.88 -27.30 -7.22
CA PRO A 611 -35.21 -26.27 -6.44
C PRO A 611 -35.86 -26.12 -5.07
N LYS A 612 -35.02 -25.84 -4.06
CA LYS A 612 -35.47 -25.38 -2.74
C LYS A 612 -34.84 -24.03 -2.44
N THR A 613 -35.46 -23.26 -1.57
CA THR A 613 -34.93 -21.96 -1.15
C THR A 613 -34.79 -21.90 0.36
N SER A 614 -33.83 -21.13 0.85
CA SER A 614 -33.75 -20.74 2.26
C SER A 614 -33.53 -19.24 2.38
N GLN A 615 -34.10 -18.65 3.42
CA GLN A 615 -33.87 -17.26 3.79
C GLN A 615 -32.40 -17.03 4.18
N PRO A 616 -31.93 -15.76 4.21
CA PRO A 616 -30.69 -15.42 4.87
C PRO A 616 -30.80 -15.71 6.37
N SER A 617 -29.69 -16.09 6.98
CA SER A 617 -29.61 -16.33 8.42
C SER A 617 -29.62 -15.01 9.21
N PRO A 618 -30.00 -15.04 10.50
CA PRO A 618 -29.84 -13.88 11.38
C PRO A 618 -28.39 -13.38 11.47
N ALA A 619 -27.40 -14.26 11.38
CA ALA A 619 -25.98 -13.89 11.39
C ALA A 619 -25.61 -13.03 10.17
N GLU A 620 -26.03 -13.44 8.96
CA GLU A 620 -25.81 -12.68 7.72
C GLU A 620 -26.47 -11.29 7.78
N PHE A 621 -27.66 -11.18 8.37
CA PHE A 621 -28.30 -9.88 8.60
C PHE A 621 -27.54 -9.03 9.63
N LYS A 622 -27.09 -9.64 10.73
CA LYS A 622 -26.32 -8.94 11.78
C LYS A 622 -25.05 -8.33 11.19
N GLU A 623 -24.27 -9.13 10.45
CA GLU A 623 -23.05 -8.69 9.77
C GLU A 623 -23.32 -7.55 8.80
N LEU A 624 -24.39 -7.64 8.00
CA LEU A 624 -24.79 -6.57 7.08
C LEU A 624 -25.12 -5.28 7.84
N TYR A 625 -25.91 -5.34 8.91
CA TYR A 625 -26.27 -4.15 9.69
C TYR A 625 -25.08 -3.53 10.41
N GLU A 626 -24.20 -4.35 11.01
CA GLU A 626 -22.96 -3.86 11.64
C GLU A 626 -22.06 -3.18 10.62
N ARG A 627 -21.89 -3.76 9.43
CA ARG A 627 -21.12 -3.14 8.35
C ARG A 627 -21.71 -1.79 7.96
N LEU A 628 -23.04 -1.67 7.85
CA LEU A 628 -23.69 -0.40 7.51
C LEU A 628 -23.50 0.66 8.61
N PHE A 629 -23.63 0.29 9.88
CA PHE A 629 -23.35 1.21 10.98
C PHE A 629 -21.88 1.62 11.02
N ASN A 630 -20.95 0.69 10.78
CA ASN A 630 -19.52 0.97 10.71
C ASN A 630 -19.16 1.91 9.55
N LYS A 631 -19.90 1.88 8.44
CA LYS A 631 -19.78 2.88 7.35
C LYS A 631 -20.31 4.26 7.72
N GLY A 632 -21.00 4.40 8.85
CA GLY A 632 -21.53 5.66 9.34
C GLY A 632 -23.01 5.92 9.04
N TYR A 633 -23.78 4.91 8.62
CA TYR A 633 -25.24 5.05 8.61
C TYR A 633 -25.78 5.26 10.03
N LYS A 634 -26.74 6.16 10.20
CA LYS A 634 -27.40 6.43 11.48
C LYS A 634 -28.64 5.56 11.69
N LYS A 635 -29.36 5.26 10.61
CA LYS A 635 -30.57 4.43 10.63
C LYS A 635 -30.57 3.44 9.47
N ILE A 636 -31.35 2.36 9.58
CA ILE A 636 -31.53 1.34 8.54
C ILE A 636 -33.03 1.11 8.34
N ILE A 637 -33.49 1.16 7.08
CA ILE A 637 -34.83 0.70 6.68
C ILE A 637 -34.64 -0.59 5.87
N SER A 638 -35.08 -1.70 6.45
CA SER A 638 -34.92 -3.05 5.91
C SER A 638 -36.25 -3.58 5.39
N ILE A 639 -36.45 -3.55 4.07
CA ILE A 639 -37.71 -3.82 3.37
C ILE A 639 -37.62 -5.17 2.67
N HIS A 640 -38.43 -6.13 3.11
CA HIS A 640 -38.27 -7.52 2.70
C HIS A 640 -39.53 -8.13 2.10
N ILE A 641 -39.35 -9.26 1.41
CA ILE A 641 -40.43 -10.15 0.95
C ILE A 641 -41.46 -10.36 2.04
N SER A 642 -42.73 -10.49 1.65
CA SER A 642 -43.83 -10.72 2.57
C SER A 642 -43.52 -11.82 3.60
N SER A 643 -43.83 -11.53 4.87
CA SER A 643 -43.74 -12.46 5.99
C SER A 643 -44.59 -13.72 5.81
N ARG A 644 -45.62 -13.67 4.94
CA ARG A 644 -46.48 -14.82 4.59
C ARG A 644 -45.85 -15.75 3.56
N LEU A 645 -44.81 -15.32 2.85
CA LEU A 645 -44.11 -16.12 1.84
C LEU A 645 -42.79 -16.67 2.35
N SER A 646 -42.13 -15.96 3.28
CA SER A 646 -40.78 -16.28 3.75
C SER A 646 -40.52 -15.84 5.19
N GLY A 647 -39.66 -16.58 5.90
CA GLY A 647 -39.17 -16.22 7.24
C GLY A 647 -38.07 -15.15 7.25
N THR A 648 -37.75 -14.53 6.10
CA THR A 648 -36.68 -13.53 5.95
C THR A 648 -36.83 -12.37 6.94
N GLN A 649 -38.04 -11.86 7.13
CA GLN A 649 -38.28 -10.79 8.10
C GLN A 649 -38.05 -11.24 9.54
N GLN A 650 -38.40 -12.48 9.88
CA GLN A 650 -38.14 -13.00 11.21
C GLN A 650 -36.64 -13.11 11.46
N ALA A 651 -35.87 -13.57 10.46
CA ALA A 651 -34.41 -13.59 10.55
C ALA A 651 -33.83 -12.19 10.75
N ALA A 652 -34.32 -11.20 10.00
CA ALA A 652 -33.94 -9.80 10.13
C ALA A 652 -34.31 -9.20 11.51
N ARG A 653 -35.47 -9.58 12.09
CA ARG A 653 -35.88 -9.16 13.45
C ARG A 653 -35.01 -9.77 14.53
N VAL A 654 -34.66 -11.05 14.41
CA VAL A 654 -33.71 -11.71 15.32
C VAL A 654 -32.36 -10.99 15.27
N ALA A 655 -31.83 -10.73 14.07
CA ALA A 655 -30.60 -9.99 13.88
C ALA A 655 -30.64 -8.58 14.50
N LYS A 656 -31.74 -7.85 14.29
CA LYS A 656 -31.98 -6.54 14.94
C LYS A 656 -31.87 -6.64 16.47
N GLY A 657 -32.42 -7.71 17.07
CA GLY A 657 -32.35 -7.94 18.52
C GLY A 657 -30.97 -8.34 19.06
N MET A 658 -30.04 -8.74 18.18
CA MET A 658 -28.66 -9.06 18.55
C MET A 658 -27.73 -7.84 18.60
N LEU A 659 -28.25 -6.64 18.28
CA LEU A 659 -27.47 -5.41 18.15
C LEU A 659 -27.83 -4.41 19.25
N ASN A 660 -26.82 -3.69 19.74
CA ASN A 660 -26.99 -2.57 20.69
C ASN A 660 -27.58 -1.30 20.04
N ARG A 661 -28.17 -1.43 18.84
CA ARG A 661 -28.77 -0.34 18.04
C ARG A 661 -30.10 -0.76 17.42
N ALA A 662 -30.84 -1.64 18.08
CA ALA A 662 -32.09 -2.19 17.56
C ALA A 662 -33.09 -1.07 17.15
N ASP A 663 -33.17 0.02 17.91
CA ASP A 663 -34.09 1.14 17.66
C ASP A 663 -33.70 1.99 16.44
N ASP A 664 -32.51 1.78 15.89
CA ASP A 664 -32.05 2.42 14.67
C ASP A 664 -32.43 1.64 13.40
N ILE A 665 -33.10 0.49 13.54
CA ILE A 665 -33.45 -0.40 12.44
C ILE A 665 -34.98 -0.56 12.35
N ALA A 666 -35.58 -0.17 11.23
CA ALA A 666 -36.96 -0.53 10.89
C ALA A 666 -36.97 -1.79 10.01
N ILE A 667 -37.69 -2.83 10.44
CA ILE A 667 -37.96 -4.01 9.61
C ILE A 667 -39.38 -3.88 9.03
N ILE A 668 -39.47 -3.68 7.73
CA ILE A 668 -40.70 -3.43 6.98
C ILE A 668 -41.18 -4.71 6.30
N ASP A 669 -42.42 -5.09 6.63
CA ASP A 669 -43.13 -6.11 5.88
C ASP A 669 -43.72 -5.51 4.62
N SER A 670 -43.08 -5.73 3.47
CA SER A 670 -43.57 -5.17 2.21
C SER A 670 -44.96 -5.69 1.80
N LYS A 671 -45.39 -6.84 2.38
CA LYS A 671 -46.56 -7.62 1.93
C LYS A 671 -46.53 -7.92 0.43
N ALA A 672 -45.33 -7.94 -0.15
CA ALA A 672 -45.09 -8.01 -1.58
C ALA A 672 -43.89 -8.89 -1.91
N VAL A 673 -43.64 -9.05 -3.21
CA VAL A 673 -42.48 -9.72 -3.80
C VAL A 673 -42.21 -9.12 -5.18
N THR A 674 -41.03 -9.37 -5.74
CA THR A 674 -40.60 -8.93 -7.08
C THR A 674 -40.80 -7.43 -7.29
N LEU A 675 -41.22 -7.00 -8.47
CA LEU A 675 -41.47 -5.63 -8.91
C LEU A 675 -42.23 -4.74 -7.90
N VAL A 676 -43.15 -5.28 -7.09
CA VAL A 676 -43.89 -4.48 -6.08
C VAL A 676 -43.00 -4.19 -4.86
N LEU A 677 -42.27 -5.20 -4.39
CA LEU A 677 -41.22 -5.03 -3.36
C LEU A 677 -40.12 -4.10 -3.89
N GLY A 678 -39.62 -4.36 -5.09
CA GLY A 678 -38.60 -3.55 -5.74
C GLY A 678 -39.02 -2.09 -5.87
N HIS A 679 -40.29 -1.80 -6.16
CA HIS A 679 -40.77 -0.43 -6.21
C HIS A 679 -40.78 0.26 -4.83
N GLN A 680 -41.21 -0.41 -3.76
CA GLN A 680 -41.12 0.13 -2.40
C GLN A 680 -39.67 0.51 -2.05
N VAL A 681 -38.72 -0.37 -2.38
CA VAL A 681 -37.29 -0.15 -2.15
C VAL A 681 -36.76 1.03 -2.96
N LEU A 682 -37.09 1.11 -4.26
CA LEU A 682 -36.67 2.21 -5.11
C LEU A 682 -37.23 3.55 -4.64
N GLU A 683 -38.49 3.59 -4.18
CA GLU A 683 -39.09 4.82 -3.67
C GLU A 683 -38.41 5.27 -2.36
N ALA A 684 -38.22 4.36 -1.41
CA ALA A 684 -37.50 4.65 -0.18
C ALA A 684 -36.09 5.17 -0.47
N ALA A 685 -35.35 4.53 -1.39
CA ALA A 685 -34.00 4.96 -1.75
C ALA A 685 -33.98 6.32 -2.45
N ARG A 686 -34.96 6.65 -3.30
CA ARG A 686 -35.10 8.00 -3.89
C ARG A 686 -35.36 9.05 -2.82
N MET A 687 -36.21 8.75 -1.85
CA MET A 687 -36.50 9.67 -0.74
C MET A 687 -35.26 9.89 0.13
N VAL A 688 -34.51 8.83 0.44
CA VAL A 688 -33.23 8.92 1.15
C VAL A 688 -32.25 9.83 0.39
N LYS A 689 -32.09 9.62 -0.92
CA LYS A 689 -31.22 10.45 -1.76
C LYS A 689 -31.68 11.91 -1.82
N ALA A 690 -32.97 12.15 -1.73
CA ALA A 690 -33.56 13.49 -1.66
C ALA A 690 -33.47 14.13 -0.25
N GLY A 691 -32.86 13.47 0.73
CA GLY A 691 -32.72 13.98 2.10
C GLY A 691 -34.00 13.92 2.93
N ALA A 692 -34.96 13.07 2.56
CA ALA A 692 -36.19 12.89 3.34
C ALA A 692 -35.88 12.32 4.74
N LYS A 693 -36.67 12.76 5.73
CA LYS A 693 -36.55 12.26 7.11
C LYS A 693 -36.95 10.79 7.20
N TYR A 694 -36.30 10.09 8.13
CA TYR A 694 -36.52 8.67 8.39
C TYR A 694 -38.01 8.33 8.59
N GLU A 695 -38.72 9.08 9.44
CA GLU A 695 -40.14 8.87 9.75
C GLU A 695 -41.04 9.05 8.52
N THR A 696 -40.76 10.08 7.70
CA THR A 696 -41.51 10.34 6.47
C THR A 696 -41.38 9.21 5.46
N ILE A 697 -40.21 8.55 5.39
CA ILE A 697 -40.01 7.38 4.53
C ILE A 697 -40.86 6.21 5.03
N LEU A 698 -40.92 5.98 6.35
CA LEU A 698 -41.74 4.91 6.93
C LEU A 698 -43.24 5.13 6.69
N GLU A 699 -43.73 6.35 6.86
CA GLU A 699 -45.12 6.73 6.56
C GLU A 699 -45.45 6.51 5.08
N ARG A 700 -44.54 6.90 4.17
CA ARG A 700 -44.73 6.67 2.75
C ARG A 700 -44.81 5.18 2.42
N LEU A 701 -43.95 4.35 3.02
CA LEU A 701 -43.96 2.90 2.82
C LEU A 701 -45.26 2.26 3.33
N ASP A 702 -45.81 2.74 4.43
CA ASP A 702 -47.11 2.26 4.94
C ASP A 702 -48.25 2.62 3.98
N GLU A 703 -48.31 3.87 3.52
CA GLU A 703 -49.32 4.34 2.56
C GLU A 703 -49.26 3.57 1.22
N MET A 704 -48.05 3.20 0.80
CA MET A 704 -47.81 2.42 -0.41
C MET A 704 -48.43 1.02 -0.32
N GLN A 705 -48.40 0.36 0.84
CA GLN A 705 -48.88 -1.02 0.98
C GLN A 705 -50.36 -1.18 0.63
N GLU A 706 -51.19 -0.20 0.95
CA GLU A 706 -52.64 -0.25 0.65
C GLU A 706 -52.97 -0.05 -0.83
N LYS A 707 -52.07 0.62 -1.56
CA LYS A 707 -52.31 1.05 -2.96
C LYS A 707 -51.68 0.11 -3.98
N MET A 708 -50.89 -0.86 -3.54
CA MET A 708 -50.15 -1.78 -4.39
C MET A 708 -50.91 -3.07 -4.64
N LYS A 709 -50.90 -3.52 -5.90
CA LYS A 709 -51.52 -4.76 -6.33
C LYS A 709 -50.56 -5.55 -7.21
N LEU A 710 -50.43 -6.85 -6.97
CA LEU A 710 -49.67 -7.78 -7.81
C LEU A 710 -50.61 -8.83 -8.37
N TYR A 711 -50.61 -9.00 -9.69
CA TYR A 711 -51.37 -10.03 -10.41
C TYR A 711 -50.43 -10.84 -11.31
N PHE A 712 -50.60 -12.15 -11.32
CA PHE A 712 -49.72 -13.03 -12.09
C PHE A 712 -50.42 -14.31 -12.50
N VAL A 713 -49.84 -14.98 -13.49
CA VAL A 713 -50.30 -16.24 -14.05
C VAL A 713 -49.12 -17.20 -14.08
N VAL A 714 -49.33 -18.38 -13.52
CA VAL A 714 -48.40 -19.51 -13.64
C VAL A 714 -48.97 -20.55 -14.59
N ASN A 715 -48.08 -21.31 -15.24
CA ASN A 715 -48.50 -22.43 -16.08
C ASN A 715 -48.77 -23.71 -15.27
N ASP A 716 -48.09 -23.86 -14.13
CA ASP A 716 -48.22 -25.01 -13.23
C ASP A 716 -48.26 -24.56 -11.76
N LEU A 717 -49.36 -24.84 -11.07
CA LEU A 717 -49.52 -24.53 -9.65
C LEU A 717 -48.68 -25.45 -8.74
N SER A 718 -48.19 -26.57 -9.25
CA SER A 718 -47.44 -27.54 -8.45
C SER A 718 -46.16 -26.95 -7.86
N PHE A 719 -45.55 -25.94 -8.51
CA PHE A 719 -44.41 -25.21 -7.96
C PHE A 719 -44.79 -24.47 -6.67
N LEU A 720 -45.91 -23.75 -6.66
CA LEU A 720 -46.37 -23.00 -5.49
C LEU A 720 -46.80 -23.94 -4.37
N GLU A 721 -47.42 -25.06 -4.73
CA GLU A 721 -47.89 -26.09 -3.80
C GLU A 721 -46.72 -26.83 -3.13
N LYS A 722 -45.81 -27.41 -3.92
CA LYS A 722 -44.60 -28.09 -3.42
C LYS A 722 -43.70 -27.13 -2.67
N GLY A 723 -43.66 -25.88 -3.13
CA GLY A 723 -43.00 -24.79 -2.45
C GLY A 723 -43.68 -24.40 -1.13
N GLY A 724 -44.95 -24.74 -0.90
CA GLY A 724 -45.69 -24.36 0.31
C GLY A 724 -46.08 -22.89 0.37
N ARG A 725 -46.03 -22.16 -0.76
CA ARG A 725 -46.30 -20.71 -0.88
C ARG A 725 -47.59 -20.42 -1.66
N ILE A 726 -48.40 -21.45 -1.91
CA ILE A 726 -49.69 -21.33 -2.59
C ILE A 726 -50.76 -20.60 -1.77
N GLY A 727 -50.57 -20.47 -0.45
CA GLY A 727 -51.47 -19.72 0.43
C GLY A 727 -52.92 -20.18 0.35
N ARG A 728 -53.84 -19.22 0.30
CA ARG A 728 -55.29 -19.44 0.22
C ARG A 728 -55.74 -20.06 -1.09
N ALA A 729 -54.90 -20.01 -2.13
CA ALA A 729 -55.18 -20.64 -3.42
C ALA A 729 -55.17 -22.19 -3.33
N SER A 730 -54.64 -22.78 -2.26
CA SER A 730 -54.61 -24.23 -2.03
C SER A 730 -56.00 -24.88 -2.02
N SER A 731 -57.01 -24.17 -1.51
CA SER A 731 -58.39 -24.64 -1.36
C SER A 731 -59.10 -24.99 -2.68
N VAL A 732 -58.50 -24.63 -3.83
CA VAL A 732 -59.18 -24.67 -5.14
C VAL A 732 -58.42 -25.54 -6.16
N ILE A 733 -57.33 -26.20 -5.75
CA ILE A 733 -56.44 -27.00 -6.63
C ILE A 733 -57.21 -28.11 -7.37
N GLY A 734 -58.11 -28.82 -6.69
CA GLY A 734 -58.85 -29.95 -7.27
C GLY A 734 -59.82 -29.60 -8.40
N GLY A 735 -60.15 -28.31 -8.60
CA GLY A 735 -61.14 -27.85 -9.59
C GLY A 735 -60.57 -27.07 -10.78
N LEU A 736 -59.26 -27.15 -11.03
CA LEU A 736 -58.56 -26.30 -12.01
C LEU A 736 -58.16 -27.02 -13.32
N LEU A 737 -58.54 -28.28 -13.53
CA LEU A 737 -58.35 -28.97 -14.81
C LEU A 737 -59.05 -28.17 -15.93
N LYS A 738 -58.25 -27.65 -16.89
CA LYS A 738 -58.65 -26.87 -18.10
C LYS A 738 -58.83 -25.35 -17.94
N VAL A 739 -58.61 -24.76 -16.77
CA VAL A 739 -58.68 -23.30 -16.57
C VAL A 739 -57.33 -22.73 -16.14
N LYS A 740 -57.02 -21.53 -16.63
CA LYS A 740 -55.81 -20.79 -16.30
C LYS A 740 -56.10 -19.79 -15.16
N PRO A 741 -55.50 -19.98 -13.97
CA PRO A 741 -55.74 -19.11 -12.83
C PRO A 741 -54.99 -17.78 -12.99
N ILE A 742 -55.68 -16.69 -12.72
CA ILE A 742 -55.06 -15.39 -12.41
C ILE A 742 -54.96 -15.33 -10.89
N LEU A 743 -53.74 -15.23 -10.40
CA LEU A 743 -53.41 -15.14 -9.00
C LEU A 743 -53.16 -13.67 -8.64
N LYS A 744 -53.33 -13.35 -7.35
CA LYS A 744 -52.92 -12.09 -6.77
C LYS A 744 -52.23 -12.30 -5.43
N LEU A 745 -51.48 -11.29 -5.00
CA LEU A 745 -51.15 -11.14 -3.58
C LEU A 745 -52.21 -10.30 -2.88
N GLU A 746 -52.74 -10.82 -1.78
CA GLU A 746 -53.69 -10.14 -0.90
C GLU A 746 -53.20 -10.28 0.54
N ASN A 747 -52.91 -9.15 1.20
CA ASN A 747 -52.27 -9.13 2.53
C ASN A 747 -50.98 -9.97 2.60
N GLY A 748 -50.19 -9.95 1.53
CA GLY A 748 -48.93 -10.68 1.43
C GLY A 748 -49.05 -12.18 1.10
N GLU A 749 -50.26 -12.71 0.99
CA GLU A 749 -50.50 -14.13 0.73
C GLU A 749 -51.04 -14.36 -0.69
N VAL A 750 -50.68 -15.49 -1.30
CA VAL A 750 -51.19 -15.87 -2.62
C VAL A 750 -52.66 -16.30 -2.53
N THR A 751 -53.48 -15.71 -3.40
CA THR A 751 -54.89 -16.07 -3.55
C THR A 751 -55.30 -16.05 -5.03
N ILE A 752 -56.48 -16.61 -5.33
CA ILE A 752 -57.03 -16.63 -6.69
C ILE A 752 -57.86 -15.37 -6.88
N GLU A 753 -57.54 -14.61 -7.93
CA GLU A 753 -58.37 -13.49 -8.38
C GLU A 753 -59.45 -13.97 -9.34
N ALA A 754 -59.09 -14.78 -10.34
CA ALA A 754 -60.02 -15.27 -11.34
C ALA A 754 -59.58 -16.60 -11.96
N LYS A 755 -60.54 -17.32 -12.54
CA LYS A 755 -60.30 -18.49 -13.38
C LYS A 755 -60.70 -18.15 -14.81
N THR A 756 -59.77 -18.31 -15.75
CA THR A 756 -60.00 -17.93 -17.16
C THR A 756 -59.73 -19.11 -18.10
N PHE A 757 -60.24 -19.03 -19.34
CA PHE A 757 -59.95 -20.02 -20.37
C PHE A 757 -58.88 -19.51 -21.32
N GLY A 758 -57.73 -20.19 -21.33
CA GLY A 758 -56.59 -19.86 -22.19
C GLY A 758 -55.95 -18.49 -21.93
N ASP A 759 -54.87 -18.19 -22.65
CA ASP A 759 -54.14 -16.92 -22.50
C ASP A 759 -55.00 -15.70 -22.90
N ARG A 760 -55.85 -15.83 -23.93
CA ARG A 760 -56.73 -14.73 -24.39
C ARG A 760 -57.72 -14.28 -23.31
N GLY A 761 -58.32 -15.24 -22.59
CA GLY A 761 -59.21 -14.94 -21.47
C GLY A 761 -58.47 -14.27 -20.33
N ALA A 762 -57.26 -14.76 -20.01
CA ALA A 762 -56.41 -14.18 -18.99
C ALA A 762 -56.07 -12.71 -19.31
N PHE A 763 -55.60 -12.44 -20.53
CA PHE A 763 -55.27 -11.09 -20.98
C PHE A 763 -56.46 -10.14 -20.98
N SER A 764 -57.64 -10.59 -21.41
CA SER A 764 -58.85 -9.76 -21.37
C SER A 764 -59.22 -9.36 -19.94
N TYR A 765 -59.04 -10.26 -18.97
CA TYR A 765 -59.30 -9.96 -17.56
C TYR A 765 -58.23 -9.02 -16.98
N MET A 766 -56.96 -9.22 -17.31
CA MET A 766 -55.86 -8.35 -16.86
C MET A 766 -56.00 -6.93 -17.42
N ASP A 767 -56.38 -6.75 -18.69
CA ASP A 767 -56.72 -5.44 -19.27
C ASP A 767 -57.90 -4.78 -18.53
N LYS A 768 -58.94 -5.56 -18.20
CA LYS A 768 -60.07 -5.06 -17.40
C LYS A 768 -59.62 -4.56 -16.02
N LEU A 769 -58.73 -5.28 -15.33
CA LEU A 769 -58.18 -4.86 -14.03
C LEU A 769 -57.45 -3.52 -14.15
N ILE A 770 -56.54 -3.40 -15.11
CA ILE A 770 -55.75 -2.18 -15.36
C ILE A 770 -56.67 -1.00 -15.69
N ARG A 771 -57.62 -1.17 -16.62
CA ARG A 771 -58.56 -0.11 -17.02
C ARG A 771 -59.47 0.33 -15.88
N THR A 772 -59.87 -0.61 -15.02
CA THR A 772 -60.76 -0.30 -13.88
C THR A 772 -60.02 0.57 -12.87
N GLU A 773 -58.75 0.27 -12.60
CA GLU A 773 -57.93 1.07 -11.69
C GLU A 773 -57.59 2.43 -12.32
N SER A 774 -57.16 2.44 -13.59
CA SER A 774 -56.77 3.67 -14.28
C SER A 774 -57.92 4.64 -14.55
N LYS A 775 -59.19 4.18 -14.46
CA LYS A 775 -60.36 5.08 -14.49
C LYS A 775 -60.42 5.94 -13.23
N LYS A 776 -60.08 5.36 -12.07
CA LYS A 776 -60.16 6.00 -10.76
C LYS A 776 -58.93 6.86 -10.48
N ASN A 777 -57.74 6.31 -10.74
CA ASN A 777 -56.46 6.92 -10.36
C ASN A 777 -55.49 6.96 -11.54
N SER A 778 -54.51 7.86 -11.49
CA SER A 778 -53.30 7.68 -12.29
C SER A 778 -52.49 6.54 -11.67
N ILE A 779 -52.03 5.58 -12.46
CA ILE A 779 -51.33 4.41 -11.96
C ILE A 779 -49.91 4.29 -12.52
N ILE A 780 -49.02 3.71 -11.73
CA ILE A 780 -47.72 3.20 -12.18
C ILE A 780 -47.89 1.71 -12.45
N LEU A 781 -47.31 1.24 -13.55
CA LEU A 781 -47.38 -0.15 -13.99
C LEU A 781 -45.97 -0.71 -14.24
N TYR A 782 -45.73 -1.91 -13.74
CA TYR A 782 -44.59 -2.73 -14.12
C TYR A 782 -45.08 -4.10 -14.57
N THR A 783 -44.37 -4.71 -15.51
CA THR A 783 -44.60 -6.11 -15.88
C THR A 783 -43.48 -6.99 -15.35
N ALA A 784 -43.73 -8.29 -15.21
CA ALA A 784 -42.69 -9.25 -14.88
C ALA A 784 -42.88 -10.57 -15.63
N TRP A 785 -41.77 -11.27 -15.84
CA TRP A 785 -41.74 -12.56 -16.50
C TRP A 785 -40.60 -13.44 -15.96
N GLY A 786 -40.78 -14.75 -16.04
CA GLY A 786 -39.77 -15.75 -15.74
C GLY A 786 -40.03 -17.01 -16.54
N GLY A 787 -38.99 -17.63 -17.09
CA GLY A 787 -39.12 -18.80 -17.94
C GLY A 787 -38.55 -18.56 -19.33
N THR A 788 -39.37 -18.73 -20.37
CA THR A 788 -38.92 -18.68 -21.77
C THR A 788 -39.31 -17.38 -22.46
N ASN A 789 -38.93 -17.24 -23.73
CA ASN A 789 -39.42 -16.17 -24.61
C ASN A 789 -40.95 -16.11 -24.71
N LYS A 790 -41.67 -17.20 -24.39
CA LYS A 790 -43.13 -17.19 -24.33
C LYS A 790 -43.63 -16.28 -23.20
N GLU A 791 -43.11 -16.46 -21.98
CA GLU A 791 -43.47 -15.63 -20.82
C GLU A 791 -43.05 -14.17 -21.02
N LEU A 792 -41.87 -13.95 -21.61
CA LEU A 792 -41.41 -12.61 -22.03
C LEU A 792 -42.40 -11.92 -22.96
N SER A 793 -42.80 -12.60 -24.04
CA SER A 793 -43.77 -12.07 -25.02
C SER A 793 -45.13 -11.76 -24.37
N LYS A 794 -45.52 -12.52 -23.35
CA LYS A 794 -46.76 -12.27 -22.60
C LYS A 794 -46.66 -11.03 -21.71
N ALA A 795 -45.52 -10.80 -21.07
CA ALA A 795 -45.27 -9.56 -20.34
C ALA A 795 -45.28 -8.34 -21.28
N ASP A 796 -44.68 -8.46 -22.48
CA ASP A 796 -44.76 -7.42 -23.52
C ASP A 796 -46.20 -7.15 -23.97
N ALA A 797 -47.01 -8.19 -24.12
CA ALA A 797 -48.42 -8.01 -24.46
C ALA A 797 -49.17 -7.20 -23.38
N ILE A 798 -48.88 -7.41 -22.09
CA ILE A 798 -49.49 -6.62 -20.99
C ILE A 798 -49.04 -5.16 -21.04
N LYS A 799 -47.75 -4.91 -21.29
CA LYS A 799 -47.23 -3.56 -21.51
C LYS A 799 -48.02 -2.84 -22.61
N ASN A 800 -48.16 -3.48 -23.76
CA ASN A 800 -48.79 -2.88 -24.95
C ASN A 800 -50.30 -2.59 -24.76
N MET A 801 -50.98 -3.24 -23.80
CA MET A 801 -52.37 -2.90 -23.45
C MET A 801 -52.53 -1.45 -22.98
N CYS A 802 -51.43 -0.82 -22.55
CA CYS A 802 -51.41 0.46 -21.87
C CYS A 802 -50.89 1.62 -22.72
N ASP A 803 -50.30 1.36 -23.89
CA ASP A 803 -49.54 2.34 -24.71
C ASP A 803 -50.35 3.60 -25.08
N ASN A 804 -51.68 3.53 -25.06
CA ASN A 804 -52.58 4.64 -25.40
C ASN A 804 -53.21 5.35 -24.17
N SER A 805 -52.84 5.00 -22.94
CA SER A 805 -53.46 5.55 -21.73
C SER A 805 -52.59 6.61 -21.04
N LYS A 806 -53.00 7.88 -21.11
CA LYS A 806 -52.33 8.99 -20.39
C LYS A 806 -52.34 8.85 -18.86
N LYS A 807 -53.19 7.98 -18.31
CA LYS A 807 -53.29 7.72 -16.87
C LYS A 807 -52.40 6.56 -16.39
N VAL A 808 -51.73 5.85 -17.29
CA VAL A 808 -50.84 4.73 -16.95
C VAL A 808 -49.40 5.13 -17.25
N GLU A 809 -48.56 5.17 -16.22
CA GLU A 809 -47.13 5.34 -16.37
C GLU A 809 -46.46 3.95 -16.31
N TYR A 810 -45.99 3.46 -17.45
CA TYR A 810 -45.22 2.24 -17.50
C TYR A 810 -43.77 2.51 -17.09
N ARG A 811 -43.27 1.83 -16.06
CA ARG A 811 -41.92 2.06 -15.50
C ARG A 811 -40.91 0.95 -15.73
N GLY A 812 -41.32 -0.14 -16.38
CA GLY A 812 -40.37 -1.17 -16.82
C GLY A 812 -40.86 -2.59 -16.61
N ARG A 813 -39.95 -3.53 -16.92
CA ARG A 813 -40.19 -4.96 -16.88
C ARG A 813 -39.14 -5.64 -16.02
N PHE A 814 -39.58 -6.50 -15.11
CA PHE A 814 -38.73 -7.30 -14.24
C PHE A 814 -38.56 -8.70 -14.82
N GLU A 815 -37.34 -9.23 -14.78
CA GLU A 815 -37.10 -10.66 -14.94
C GLU A 815 -37.08 -11.30 -13.54
N ILE A 816 -37.89 -12.34 -13.35
CA ILE A 816 -38.03 -13.04 -12.08
C ILE A 816 -36.72 -13.80 -11.76
N GLY A 817 -36.20 -13.58 -10.56
CA GLY A 817 -34.98 -14.21 -10.06
C GLY A 817 -35.17 -15.66 -9.62
N ALA A 818 -34.05 -16.27 -9.22
CA ALA A 818 -33.99 -17.72 -8.99
C ALA A 818 -34.81 -18.16 -7.76
N THR A 819 -34.83 -17.33 -6.71
CA THR A 819 -35.64 -17.63 -5.51
C THR A 819 -37.13 -17.72 -5.84
N ILE A 820 -37.67 -16.72 -6.55
CA ILE A 820 -39.10 -16.68 -6.86
C ILE A 820 -39.44 -17.71 -7.95
N GLY A 821 -38.57 -17.87 -8.95
CA GLY A 821 -38.75 -18.86 -10.00
C GLY A 821 -38.81 -20.29 -9.46
N SER A 822 -38.14 -20.57 -8.34
CA SER A 822 -38.18 -21.87 -7.66
C SER A 822 -39.57 -22.25 -7.15
N HIS A 823 -40.41 -21.25 -6.81
CA HIS A 823 -41.77 -21.45 -6.29
C HIS A 823 -42.86 -21.14 -7.30
N SER A 824 -42.60 -20.27 -8.28
CA SER A 824 -43.59 -19.88 -9.28
C SER A 824 -43.53 -20.74 -10.55
N GLY A 825 -42.37 -21.33 -10.85
CA GLY A 825 -42.10 -21.88 -12.18
C GLY A 825 -42.22 -20.79 -13.26
N PRO A 826 -42.38 -21.17 -14.55
CA PRO A 826 -42.63 -20.20 -15.61
C PRO A 826 -43.87 -19.34 -15.32
N VAL A 827 -43.68 -18.03 -15.30
CA VAL A 827 -44.63 -17.05 -14.78
C VAL A 827 -44.59 -15.76 -15.59
N PHE A 828 -45.74 -15.08 -15.69
CA PHE A 828 -45.80 -13.70 -16.16
C PHE A 828 -46.88 -12.94 -15.39
N GLY A 829 -46.74 -11.62 -15.28
CA GLY A 829 -47.66 -10.82 -14.51
C GLY A 829 -47.36 -9.33 -14.58
N PHE A 830 -48.06 -8.58 -13.74
CA PHE A 830 -47.84 -7.16 -13.57
C PHE A 830 -48.18 -6.76 -12.14
N GLY A 831 -47.54 -5.70 -11.69
CA GLY A 831 -48.01 -4.98 -10.52
C GLY A 831 -48.36 -3.56 -10.90
N MET A 832 -49.36 -3.05 -10.21
CA MET A 832 -49.83 -1.69 -10.38
C MET A 832 -50.04 -1.03 -9.04
N MET A 833 -49.92 0.29 -9.04
CA MET A 833 -50.10 1.12 -7.86
C MET A 833 -50.69 2.45 -8.26
N SER A 834 -51.61 2.95 -7.44
CA SER A 834 -52.10 4.31 -7.60
C SER A 834 -50.99 5.30 -7.24
N LYS A 835 -50.76 6.31 -8.09
CA LYS A 835 -49.82 7.39 -7.81
C LYS A 835 -50.24 8.10 -6.54
N ILE A 836 -49.29 8.19 -5.63
CA ILE A 836 -49.47 8.92 -4.39
C ILE A 836 -49.11 10.39 -4.65
N ARG A 837 -49.91 11.31 -4.12
CA ARG A 837 -49.68 12.75 -4.29
C ARG A 837 -48.59 13.27 -3.35
#